data_AF-A0A3Q1BIH0-F1
#
_entry.id   AF-A0A3Q1BIH0-F1
#
_cell.length_a   1.000
_cell.length_b   1.000
_cell.length_c   1.000
_cell.angle_alpha   90.00
_cell.angle_beta   90.00
_cell.angle_gamma   90.00
#
_symmetry.space_group_name_H-M   'P 1'
#
loop_
_entity.id
_entity.type
_entity.pdbx_description
1 polymer ?
#
loop_
_entity_poly.entity_id
_entity_poly.type
_entity_poly.pdbx_seq_one_letter_code
_entity_poly.pdbx_strand_id
1 'polypeptide(L)'
;MVAAHTSSHSSESAEWIICLDKRPAERSGEDVDIILARLKNVKAFERFHPSLLQQICLCGFYECLEKGITLYRQGDIGTSWYAVLSGSLDVKVSETSSYQDAVTICSLGTGTAFGESILDNTPRHATIVTREFSELLRIEQREFRSLWEKYHHCMAGLLAPPYGVMESSADRMPDKENISNNSFVSVSKHQNKVPSEKLLRAGKVLRNAILSRAPHMIRDRKYHLKTYRQCCVGTELVDWQMQQSSCVHSRVQAVGMWQVLLEEGVLNHVDHELSFQDKYLFYRFLDDEQEDAPLPSEEERKESQEELQDTLLLLSQIGPDAHMRMILKKHPSERTADDLEIIYEELLHIKALSHLSTTVKRELAGVLIFESHAKAGTVLFNQGEEGTSWYIILKGSVNVVIYGKGVVCTLHEGDDFGKLALVNDAPRAASIVLREDNCHFLRVDKEDFNRILRDVEANTVRLKEHGLDVLVLEKSLSSSRTSIQGSSASHYKYKVMSGTPEKILEHLLEMMRLDSQFTESDSALDDFVLMHCVFLPNSQLCPVLLAHYHAQASQGSEQEKLDYTLNNKRRVIRLVMRWAAVHGDQLQQDEVSVAFLEEFFLAVSNDAKVLPTLRDQLIELERTVKRNAEDARSLQKKHKILLRQFSMGDEKLQKRQPIKSNDEILFKVYCCDHTYTTIRVSVAASVREVIGAVADKLGSAEDLLLVNLSSAGEKSVFKPNDVSVFSTLSINGRLFACRRDQLDSLTPLPEQEGPSTGSLTTFELMSSKDVAYHMTSYDWELFHCVHELELIYHTFGRQCVKKTTVNLDLFLRRFNEIQFWVITEMCLCSQLSKRVQLLKKFIKIAAHCKEYRNLNAFFAVIMGLSNPAVSRLTQTWEKLPSKFKKFYVEFENMMDPSRNHRAYRLTVAKLEPPIIPFMPLLIKDMTFTHEGNKTFIDNLVNFEKMRMIANTVKIVRYCRSQTFSPDSPLASKNHQDVWSYVRQLSVIDNQRTLTQLSHELEPRRS
;
A
#
# COMPACT_ATOMS: atom_id res chain seq x y z
N MET A 1 4.19 4.40 21.41
CA MET A 1 3.71 3.26 20.60
C MET A 1 3.11 3.84 19.34
N VAL A 2 3.99 4.13 18.37
CA VAL A 2 3.66 4.74 17.08
C VAL A 2 2.87 3.72 16.26
N ALA A 3 1.94 4.18 15.42
CA ALA A 3 0.97 3.47 14.59
C ALA A 3 1.51 2.40 13.60
N ALA A 4 2.51 1.60 13.99
CA ALA A 4 3.14 0.55 13.22
C ALA A 4 3.24 -0.81 13.96
N HIS A 5 2.75 -0.92 15.21
CA HIS A 5 2.68 -2.21 15.94
C HIS A 5 1.30 -2.56 16.50
N THR A 6 0.28 -1.75 16.22
CA THR A 6 -1.11 -2.21 16.24
C THR A 6 -1.43 -2.67 14.83
N SER A 7 -1.80 -3.95 14.67
CA SER A 7 -2.50 -4.50 13.50
C SER A 7 -3.08 -3.44 12.57
N SER A 8 -2.49 -3.29 11.38
CA SER A 8 -3.10 -2.87 10.09
C SER A 8 -4.14 -1.74 10.01
N HIS A 9 -4.37 -0.99 11.08
CA HIS A 9 -5.46 -0.04 11.19
C HIS A 9 -4.97 1.17 11.99
N SER A 10 -5.05 2.36 11.38
CA SER A 10 -5.10 3.60 12.17
C SER A 10 -6.13 3.43 13.28
N SER A 11 -5.94 4.05 14.46
CA SER A 11 -6.89 3.86 15.58
C SER A 11 -8.35 4.15 15.17
N GLU A 12 -8.58 5.05 14.22
CA GLU A 12 -9.90 5.31 13.62
C GLU A 12 -10.45 4.18 12.73
N SER A 13 -9.60 3.31 12.17
CA SER A 13 -10.02 2.21 11.27
C SER A 13 -10.24 0.85 11.95
N ALA A 14 -9.92 0.72 13.25
CA ALA A 14 -10.21 -0.47 14.07
C ALA A 14 -11.31 -0.26 15.11
N GLU A 15 -11.80 0.97 15.33
CA GLU A 15 -12.85 1.27 16.31
C GLU A 15 -14.14 0.46 16.10
N TRP A 16 -14.54 0.25 14.84
CA TRP A 16 -15.73 -0.55 14.52
C TRP A 16 -15.59 -2.03 14.89
N ILE A 17 -14.37 -2.58 14.93
CA ILE A 17 -14.10 -3.96 15.38
C ILE A 17 -14.32 -4.05 16.88
N ILE A 18 -13.78 -3.08 17.64
CA ILE A 18 -14.00 -2.99 19.10
C ILE A 18 -15.51 -2.87 19.40
N CYS A 19 -16.26 -2.13 18.57
CA CYS A 19 -17.71 -2.04 18.67
C CYS A 19 -18.42 -3.38 18.42
N LEU A 20 -17.93 -4.20 17.47
CA LEU A 20 -18.48 -5.53 17.19
C LEU A 20 -18.07 -6.59 18.22
N ASP A 21 -16.92 -6.45 18.88
CA ASP A 21 -16.47 -7.31 19.97
C ASP A 21 -17.37 -7.18 21.22
N LYS A 22 -18.00 -6.01 21.41
CA LYS A 22 -19.05 -5.83 22.41
C LYS A 22 -20.21 -6.76 22.11
N ARG A 23 -20.74 -7.42 23.15
CA ARG A 23 -21.93 -8.26 23.02
C ARG A 23 -23.10 -7.42 22.50
N PRO A 24 -24.01 -7.97 21.68
CA PRO A 24 -25.17 -7.24 21.16
C PRO A 24 -25.94 -6.41 22.19
N ALA A 25 -26.10 -6.94 23.42
CA ALA A 25 -26.80 -6.26 24.51
C ALA A 25 -26.03 -5.06 25.13
N GLU A 26 -24.74 -4.93 24.85
CA GLU A 26 -23.84 -3.91 25.42
C GLU A 26 -23.52 -2.78 24.44
N ARG A 27 -24.07 -2.83 23.21
CA ARG A 27 -23.83 -1.82 22.17
C ARG A 27 -24.63 -0.56 22.42
N SER A 28 -23.96 0.58 22.37
CA SER A 28 -24.56 1.92 22.40
C SER A 28 -25.01 2.37 21.00
N GLY A 29 -25.76 3.46 20.92
CA GLY A 29 -26.11 4.08 19.63
C GLY A 29 -24.88 4.52 18.83
N GLU A 30 -23.86 5.04 19.51
CA GLU A 30 -22.59 5.46 18.89
C GLU A 30 -21.83 4.26 18.32
N ASP A 31 -21.81 3.12 19.03
CA ASP A 31 -21.21 1.88 18.53
C ASP A 31 -21.86 1.44 17.21
N VAL A 32 -23.20 1.50 17.15
CA VAL A 32 -23.97 1.16 15.96
C VAL A 32 -23.66 2.11 14.81
N ASP A 33 -23.53 3.41 15.07
CA ASP A 33 -23.22 4.40 14.04
C ASP A 33 -21.80 4.19 13.45
N ILE A 34 -20.83 3.84 14.29
CA ILE A 34 -19.45 3.52 13.88
C ILE A 34 -19.44 2.25 13.01
N ILE A 35 -20.13 1.18 13.44
CA ILE A 35 -20.24 -0.07 12.67
C ILE A 35 -20.95 0.19 11.34
N LEU A 36 -22.07 0.94 11.37
CA LEU A 36 -22.87 1.26 10.19
C LEU A 36 -22.06 2.05 9.16
N ALA A 37 -21.24 3.01 9.61
CA ALA A 37 -20.35 3.77 8.75
C ALA A 37 -19.34 2.88 8.00
N ARG A 38 -18.97 1.73 8.57
CA ARG A 38 -18.13 0.72 7.92
C ARG A 38 -18.93 -0.20 7.00
N LEU A 39 -19.99 -0.83 7.51
CA LEU A 39 -20.73 -1.87 6.79
C LEU A 39 -21.47 -1.34 5.56
N LYS A 40 -21.85 -0.05 5.52
CA LYS A 40 -22.51 0.56 4.35
C LYS A 40 -21.66 0.51 3.07
N ASN A 41 -20.35 0.37 3.21
CA ASN A 41 -19.41 0.31 2.09
C ASN A 41 -19.06 -1.12 1.68
N VAL A 42 -19.65 -2.13 2.32
CA VAL A 42 -19.47 -3.55 1.93
C VAL A 42 -20.46 -3.85 0.81
N LYS A 43 -19.96 -4.41 -0.30
CA LYS A 43 -20.75 -4.64 -1.52
C LYS A 43 -22.01 -5.49 -1.30
N ALA A 44 -21.94 -6.53 -0.47
CA ALA A 44 -23.10 -7.34 -0.06
C ALA A 44 -24.25 -6.50 0.52
N PHE A 45 -23.93 -5.36 1.13
CA PHE A 45 -24.88 -4.49 1.85
C PHE A 45 -25.26 -3.23 1.06
N GLU A 46 -24.71 -3.01 -0.12
CA GLU A 46 -24.95 -1.79 -0.91
C GLU A 46 -26.45 -1.62 -1.26
N ARG A 47 -27.17 -2.73 -1.48
CA ARG A 47 -28.61 -2.74 -1.78
C ARG A 47 -29.50 -2.85 -0.55
N PHE A 48 -28.93 -2.93 0.65
CA PHE A 48 -29.72 -3.07 1.88
C PHE A 48 -30.32 -1.74 2.31
N HIS A 49 -31.59 -1.77 2.67
CA HIS A 49 -32.24 -0.63 3.28
C HIS A 49 -31.49 -0.23 4.57
N PRO A 50 -31.28 1.07 4.86
CA PRO A 50 -30.52 1.51 6.03
C PRO A 50 -30.99 0.89 7.34
N SER A 51 -32.31 0.71 7.51
CA SER A 51 -32.88 0.05 8.70
C SER A 51 -32.47 -1.42 8.82
N LEU A 52 -32.36 -2.17 7.71
CA LEU A 52 -31.88 -3.55 7.74
C LEU A 52 -30.40 -3.58 8.17
N LEU A 53 -29.58 -2.70 7.59
CA LEU A 53 -28.17 -2.64 7.93
C LEU A 53 -27.95 -2.26 9.40
N GLN A 54 -28.76 -1.35 9.95
CA GLN A 54 -28.74 -1.03 11.37
C GLN A 54 -29.09 -2.24 12.26
N GLN A 55 -30.05 -3.08 11.86
CA GLN A 55 -30.34 -4.31 12.59
C GLN A 55 -29.19 -5.32 12.52
N ILE A 56 -28.49 -5.40 11.38
CA ILE A 56 -27.28 -6.21 11.24
C ILE A 56 -26.17 -5.70 12.19
N CYS A 57 -25.99 -4.38 12.30
CA CYS A 57 -25.05 -3.77 13.25
C CYS A 57 -25.39 -4.12 14.71
N LEU A 58 -26.65 -4.33 15.05
CA LEU A 58 -27.08 -4.68 16.40
C LEU A 58 -26.82 -6.15 16.76
N CYS A 59 -26.90 -7.08 15.80
CA CYS A 59 -26.84 -8.51 16.07
C CYS A 59 -25.60 -9.24 15.52
N GLY A 60 -24.84 -8.62 14.61
CA GLY A 60 -23.69 -9.25 13.96
C GLY A 60 -22.48 -9.42 14.89
N PHE A 61 -21.72 -10.48 14.69
CA PHE A 61 -20.46 -10.78 15.38
C PHE A 61 -19.28 -10.68 14.42
N TYR A 62 -18.15 -10.21 14.93
CA TYR A 62 -16.89 -10.21 14.19
C TYR A 62 -16.14 -11.54 14.38
N GLU A 63 -15.63 -12.10 13.30
CA GLU A 63 -14.84 -13.33 13.29
C GLU A 63 -13.51 -13.06 12.57
N CYS A 64 -12.41 -13.39 13.23
CA CYS A 64 -11.05 -13.22 12.72
C CYS A 64 -10.38 -14.58 12.62
N LEU A 65 -10.25 -15.11 11.40
CA LEU A 65 -9.86 -16.49 11.15
C LEU A 65 -8.52 -16.57 10.40
N GLU A 66 -7.62 -17.40 10.92
CA GLU A 66 -6.35 -17.73 10.28
C GLU A 66 -6.54 -18.55 8.99
N LYS A 67 -5.50 -18.66 8.17
CA LYS A 67 -5.49 -19.50 6.97
C LYS A 67 -5.69 -20.99 7.32
N GLY A 68 -6.56 -21.68 6.56
CA GLY A 68 -6.79 -23.12 6.64
C GLY A 68 -7.85 -23.56 7.66
N ILE A 69 -8.55 -22.61 8.29
CA ILE A 69 -9.63 -22.87 9.23
C ILE A 69 -10.89 -23.31 8.48
N THR A 70 -11.47 -24.43 8.88
CA THR A 70 -12.74 -24.93 8.34
C THR A 70 -13.90 -24.36 9.15
N LEU A 71 -14.77 -23.55 8.54
CA LEU A 71 -15.94 -22.98 9.23
C LEU A 71 -16.99 -24.05 9.51
N TYR A 72 -17.26 -24.87 8.51
CA TYR A 72 -18.17 -26.02 8.57
C TYR A 72 -17.88 -26.97 7.42
N ARG A 73 -18.31 -28.22 7.55
CA ARG A 73 -18.20 -29.27 6.55
C ARG A 73 -19.52 -29.51 5.83
N GLN A 74 -19.44 -30.08 4.64
CA GLN A 74 -20.60 -30.57 3.91
C GLN A 74 -21.39 -31.58 4.78
N GLY A 75 -22.72 -31.43 4.82
CA GLY A 75 -23.61 -32.25 5.62
C GLY A 75 -23.81 -31.78 7.07
N ASP A 76 -23.00 -30.84 7.57
CA ASP A 76 -23.20 -30.27 8.91
C ASP A 76 -24.53 -29.49 8.97
N ILE A 77 -25.14 -29.42 10.16
CA ILE A 77 -26.25 -28.51 10.41
C ILE A 77 -25.68 -27.10 10.62
N GLY A 78 -26.09 -26.16 9.78
CA GLY A 78 -25.62 -24.78 9.85
C GLY A 78 -26.23 -24.00 11.03
N THR A 79 -25.43 -23.15 11.68
CA THR A 79 -25.87 -22.33 12.83
C THR A 79 -25.85 -20.83 12.55
N SER A 80 -25.19 -20.40 11.47
CA SER A 80 -24.92 -18.98 11.21
C SER A 80 -24.84 -18.66 9.72
N TRP A 81 -25.12 -17.41 9.39
CA TRP A 81 -24.91 -16.79 8.08
C TRP A 81 -23.67 -15.89 8.15
N TYR A 82 -22.95 -15.75 7.05
CA TYR A 82 -21.67 -15.05 7.01
C TYR A 82 -21.59 -14.06 5.85
N ALA A 83 -20.89 -12.95 6.07
CA ALA A 83 -20.42 -12.05 5.02
C ALA A 83 -18.91 -11.82 5.14
N VAL A 84 -18.19 -11.87 4.02
CA VAL A 84 -16.74 -11.70 3.99
C VAL A 84 -16.38 -10.22 4.01
N LEU A 85 -15.76 -9.74 5.08
CA LEU A 85 -15.29 -8.36 5.22
C LEU A 85 -13.88 -8.17 4.64
N SER A 86 -13.03 -9.19 4.79
CA SER A 86 -11.66 -9.25 4.25
C SER A 86 -11.21 -10.71 4.07
N GLY A 87 -10.23 -10.95 3.20
CA GLY A 87 -9.73 -12.30 2.87
C GLY A 87 -10.58 -13.06 1.85
N SER A 88 -10.35 -14.38 1.78
CA SER A 88 -11.03 -15.29 0.86
C SER A 88 -11.15 -16.72 1.40
N LEU A 89 -12.17 -17.44 0.94
CA LEU A 89 -12.50 -18.80 1.38
C LEU A 89 -12.72 -19.74 0.18
N ASP A 90 -12.24 -20.98 0.30
CA ASP A 90 -12.49 -22.05 -0.66
C ASP A 90 -13.83 -22.74 -0.37
N VAL A 91 -14.64 -22.93 -1.41
CA VAL A 91 -15.83 -23.79 -1.37
C VAL A 91 -15.47 -25.17 -1.88
N LYS A 92 -15.58 -26.19 -1.02
CA LYS A 92 -15.23 -27.58 -1.34
C LYS A 92 -16.44 -28.50 -1.31
N VAL A 93 -16.61 -29.31 -2.36
CA VAL A 93 -17.71 -30.27 -2.46
C VAL A 93 -17.16 -31.67 -2.71
N SER A 94 -17.71 -32.66 -2.00
CA SER A 94 -17.50 -34.08 -2.28
C SER A 94 -18.77 -34.69 -2.88
N GLU A 95 -18.58 -35.51 -3.92
CA GLU A 95 -19.63 -36.38 -4.48
C GLU A 95 -19.76 -37.70 -3.69
N THR A 96 -18.76 -38.05 -2.88
CA THR A 96 -18.78 -39.23 -2.01
C THR A 96 -19.16 -38.82 -0.58
N SER A 97 -19.39 -39.82 0.29
CA SER A 97 -19.53 -39.60 1.73
C SER A 97 -18.20 -39.27 2.43
N SER A 98 -17.08 -39.24 1.70
CA SER A 98 -15.75 -38.95 2.24
C SER A 98 -15.37 -37.48 2.02
N TYR A 99 -14.94 -36.82 3.09
CA TYR A 99 -14.42 -35.45 3.03
C TYR A 99 -13.04 -35.35 2.36
N GLN A 100 -12.30 -36.46 2.25
CA GLN A 100 -10.97 -36.46 1.63
C GLN A 100 -11.04 -36.25 0.11
N ASP A 101 -12.19 -36.59 -0.49
CA ASP A 101 -12.44 -36.42 -1.92
C ASP A 101 -13.01 -35.03 -2.26
N ALA A 102 -13.15 -34.15 -1.26
CA ALA A 102 -13.74 -32.84 -1.45
C ALA A 102 -12.83 -31.93 -2.28
N VAL A 103 -13.35 -31.44 -3.40
CA VAL A 103 -12.61 -30.61 -4.36
C VAL A 103 -13.07 -29.15 -4.30
N THR A 104 -12.15 -28.20 -4.45
CA THR A 104 -12.47 -26.77 -4.49
C THR A 104 -13.15 -26.42 -5.82
N ILE A 105 -14.39 -25.93 -5.74
CA ILE A 105 -15.19 -25.56 -6.93
C ILE A 105 -15.08 -24.08 -7.29
N CYS A 106 -14.98 -23.21 -6.28
CA CYS A 106 -14.87 -21.75 -6.41
C CYS A 106 -14.29 -21.12 -5.15
N SER A 107 -13.91 -19.85 -5.25
CA SER A 107 -13.44 -19.01 -4.15
C SER A 107 -14.48 -17.92 -3.81
N LEU A 108 -14.72 -17.67 -2.54
CA LEU A 108 -15.55 -16.55 -2.04
C LEU A 108 -14.63 -15.44 -1.53
N GLY A 109 -14.75 -14.24 -2.08
CA GLY A 109 -13.95 -13.07 -1.72
C GLY A 109 -14.73 -12.03 -0.91
N THR A 110 -14.06 -10.90 -0.65
CA THR A 110 -14.61 -9.75 0.06
C THR A 110 -15.92 -9.25 -0.57
N GLY A 111 -16.94 -9.04 0.27
CA GLY A 111 -18.25 -8.56 -0.18
C GLY A 111 -19.18 -9.68 -0.65
N THR A 112 -18.74 -10.94 -0.68
CA THR A 112 -19.62 -12.10 -0.87
C THR A 112 -20.20 -12.56 0.46
N ALA A 113 -21.44 -13.05 0.42
CA ALA A 113 -22.13 -13.59 1.58
C ALA A 113 -22.66 -15.00 1.33
N PHE A 114 -22.79 -15.81 2.39
CA PHE A 114 -23.12 -17.23 2.27
C PHE A 114 -23.68 -17.82 3.58
N GLY A 115 -24.32 -18.98 3.46
CA GLY A 115 -24.78 -19.78 4.61
C GLY A 115 -26.27 -19.64 4.92
N GLU A 116 -27.05 -19.10 3.98
CA GLU A 116 -28.48 -18.90 4.05
C GLU A 116 -29.31 -20.19 4.15
N SER A 117 -28.70 -21.35 3.90
CA SER A 117 -29.31 -22.68 4.10
C SER A 117 -29.84 -22.93 5.53
N ILE A 118 -29.44 -22.09 6.49
CA ILE A 118 -29.97 -22.13 7.86
C ILE A 118 -31.43 -21.68 7.95
N LEU A 119 -31.99 -21.00 6.95
CA LEU A 119 -33.36 -20.47 7.01
C LEU A 119 -34.42 -21.58 7.08
N ASP A 120 -34.15 -22.72 6.44
CA ASP A 120 -35.00 -23.92 6.43
C ASP A 120 -34.32 -25.16 7.07
N ASN A 121 -33.16 -24.99 7.71
CA ASN A 121 -32.35 -26.05 8.30
C ASN A 121 -31.79 -27.07 7.29
N THR A 122 -31.61 -26.68 6.04
CA THR A 122 -30.94 -27.55 5.06
C THR A 122 -29.47 -27.78 5.45
N PRO A 123 -29.00 -29.05 5.51
CA PRO A 123 -27.60 -29.36 5.76
C PRO A 123 -26.66 -28.64 4.79
N ARG A 124 -25.46 -28.30 5.24
CA ARG A 124 -24.48 -27.56 4.44
C ARG A 124 -24.17 -28.28 3.13
N HIS A 125 -24.34 -27.59 2.00
CA HIS A 125 -24.10 -28.15 0.67
C HIS A 125 -22.62 -28.40 0.35
N ALA A 126 -21.73 -27.69 1.06
CA ALA A 126 -20.29 -27.66 0.85
C ALA A 126 -19.51 -27.49 2.16
N THR A 127 -18.23 -27.83 2.15
CA THR A 127 -17.25 -27.51 3.17
C THR A 127 -16.61 -26.16 2.84
N ILE A 128 -16.55 -25.23 3.80
CA ILE A 128 -15.94 -23.90 3.60
C ILE A 128 -14.66 -23.79 4.43
N VAL A 129 -13.56 -23.41 3.78
CA VAL A 129 -12.23 -23.31 4.42
C VAL A 129 -11.59 -21.96 4.08
N THR A 130 -11.03 -21.27 5.06
CA THR A 130 -10.28 -20.02 4.81
C THR A 130 -9.04 -20.29 3.97
N ARG A 131 -8.90 -19.55 2.87
CA ARG A 131 -7.77 -19.67 1.94
C ARG A 131 -6.57 -18.84 2.41
N GLU A 132 -6.86 -17.76 3.12
CA GLU A 132 -5.94 -16.81 3.73
C GLU A 132 -6.53 -16.26 5.03
N PHE A 133 -5.80 -15.37 5.72
CA PHE A 133 -6.33 -14.64 6.86
C PHE A 133 -7.62 -13.91 6.44
N SER A 134 -8.73 -14.18 7.14
CA SER A 134 -10.06 -13.75 6.72
C SER A 134 -10.84 -13.14 7.88
N GLU A 135 -11.51 -12.04 7.59
CA GLU A 135 -12.39 -11.31 8.53
C GLU A 135 -13.82 -11.47 8.06
N LEU A 136 -14.71 -11.95 8.93
CA LEU A 136 -16.10 -12.23 8.58
C LEU A 136 -17.05 -11.53 9.55
N LEU A 137 -18.22 -11.15 9.02
CA LEU A 137 -19.38 -10.83 9.82
C LEU A 137 -20.24 -12.08 9.93
N ARG A 138 -20.52 -12.53 11.16
CA ARG A 138 -21.36 -13.69 11.45
C ARG A 138 -22.68 -13.25 12.05
N ILE A 139 -23.80 -13.76 11.53
CA ILE A 139 -25.14 -13.58 12.10
C ILE A 139 -25.69 -14.95 12.48
N GLU A 140 -26.17 -15.09 13.72
CA GLU A 140 -26.74 -16.35 14.20
C GLU A 140 -28.10 -16.64 13.55
N GLN A 141 -28.42 -17.93 13.39
CA GLN A 141 -29.61 -18.39 12.69
C GLN A 141 -30.91 -17.72 13.16
N ARG A 142 -31.12 -17.61 14.48
CA ARG A 142 -32.33 -17.01 15.05
C ARG A 142 -32.51 -15.57 14.59
N GLU A 143 -31.46 -14.77 14.69
CA GLU A 143 -31.47 -13.37 14.31
C GLU A 143 -31.61 -13.22 12.79
N PHE A 144 -30.85 -14.02 12.03
CA PHE A 144 -30.92 -13.99 10.56
C PHE A 144 -32.32 -14.35 10.03
N ARG A 145 -32.99 -15.32 10.65
CA ARG A 145 -34.38 -15.70 10.31
C ARG A 145 -35.35 -14.55 10.58
N SER A 146 -35.23 -13.89 11.73
CA SER A 146 -36.03 -12.71 12.08
C SER A 146 -35.84 -11.56 11.09
N LEU A 147 -34.58 -11.30 10.70
CA LEU A 147 -34.25 -10.30 9.68
C LEU A 147 -34.85 -10.66 8.32
N TRP A 148 -34.73 -11.91 7.90
CA TRP A 148 -35.26 -12.37 6.62
C TRP A 148 -36.80 -12.27 6.57
N GLU A 149 -37.51 -12.74 7.61
CA GLU A 149 -38.98 -12.63 7.67
C GLU A 149 -39.46 -11.18 7.51
N LYS A 150 -38.75 -10.22 8.14
CA LYS A 150 -39.09 -8.79 8.09
C LYS A 150 -38.64 -8.07 6.82
N TYR A 151 -37.50 -8.45 6.24
CA TYR A 151 -36.83 -7.73 5.16
C TYR A 151 -36.56 -8.58 3.89
N HIS A 152 -37.27 -9.70 3.70
CA HIS A 152 -37.04 -10.63 2.57
C HIS A 152 -36.99 -9.93 1.20
N HIS A 153 -37.83 -8.92 0.96
CA HIS A 153 -37.85 -8.14 -0.28
C HIS A 153 -36.52 -7.40 -0.54
N CYS A 154 -35.86 -6.88 0.50
CA CYS A 154 -34.54 -6.25 0.40
C CYS A 154 -33.41 -7.27 0.24
N MET A 155 -33.60 -8.49 0.74
CA MET A 155 -32.58 -9.55 0.70
C MET A 155 -32.67 -10.44 -0.54
N ALA A 156 -33.80 -10.41 -1.27
CA ALA A 156 -34.08 -11.33 -2.37
C ALA A 156 -33.01 -11.31 -3.47
N GLY A 157 -32.44 -10.13 -3.76
CA GLY A 157 -31.36 -9.98 -4.74
C GLY A 157 -30.00 -10.54 -4.27
N LEU A 158 -29.77 -10.67 -2.96
CA LEU A 158 -28.51 -11.16 -2.38
C LEU A 158 -28.53 -12.68 -2.16
N LEU A 159 -29.63 -13.24 -1.67
CA LEU A 159 -29.71 -14.65 -1.27
C LEU A 159 -29.92 -15.59 -2.46
N ALA A 160 -29.37 -16.81 -2.36
CA ALA A 160 -29.64 -17.86 -3.33
C ALA A 160 -31.09 -18.38 -3.22
N PRO A 161 -31.69 -18.89 -4.31
CA PRO A 161 -32.94 -19.65 -4.24
C PRO A 161 -32.83 -20.87 -3.31
N PRO A 162 -33.88 -21.22 -2.55
CA PRO A 162 -35.24 -20.68 -2.59
C PRO A 162 -35.45 -19.41 -1.75
N TYR A 163 -34.42 -18.90 -1.08
CA TYR A 163 -34.55 -17.80 -0.10
C TYR A 163 -34.56 -16.40 -0.75
N GLY A 164 -34.03 -16.30 -1.97
CA GLY A 164 -34.06 -15.12 -2.83
C GLY A 164 -34.47 -15.45 -4.27
N VAL A 165 -34.18 -14.54 -5.20
CA VAL A 165 -34.50 -14.73 -6.63
C VAL A 165 -33.38 -15.49 -7.36
N MET A 166 -33.75 -16.24 -8.39
CA MET A 166 -32.79 -16.97 -9.23
C MET A 166 -32.05 -16.03 -10.18
N GLU A 167 -32.74 -15.00 -10.68
CA GLU A 167 -32.22 -13.94 -11.53
C GLU A 167 -32.65 -12.58 -10.96
N SER A 168 -31.72 -11.63 -10.90
CA SER A 168 -32.02 -10.24 -10.52
C SER A 168 -31.97 -9.35 -11.77
N SER A 169 -33.06 -9.28 -12.52
CA SER A 169 -33.22 -8.29 -13.60
C SER A 169 -33.88 -7.03 -13.06
N ALA A 170 -33.34 -5.86 -13.42
CA ALA A 170 -33.80 -4.56 -12.91
C ALA A 170 -35.17 -4.10 -13.49
N ASP A 171 -35.74 -4.81 -14.48
CA ASP A 171 -36.83 -4.30 -15.33
C ASP A 171 -38.16 -5.09 -15.27
N ARG A 172 -38.52 -5.70 -14.13
CA ARG A 172 -39.86 -6.29 -13.99
C ARG A 172 -40.63 -5.76 -12.77
N MET A 173 -41.14 -4.53 -12.88
CA MET A 173 -42.43 -4.20 -12.24
C MET A 173 -43.58 -4.75 -13.09
N PRO A 174 -44.70 -5.20 -12.50
CA PRO A 174 -45.81 -5.77 -13.25
C PRO A 174 -46.80 -4.66 -13.65
N ASP A 175 -46.60 -4.05 -14.82
CA ASP A 175 -47.61 -3.16 -15.39
C ASP A 175 -48.58 -3.92 -16.30
N LYS A 176 -49.87 -3.78 -15.96
CA LYS A 176 -51.01 -4.16 -16.80
C LYS A 176 -51.16 -3.17 -17.96
N GLU A 177 -51.76 -3.65 -19.05
CA GLU A 177 -52.25 -2.90 -20.23
C GLU A 177 -51.16 -2.51 -21.26
N ASN A 178 -51.31 -2.58 -22.59
CA ASN A 178 -52.42 -2.90 -23.47
C ASN A 178 -51.84 -3.38 -24.83
N ILE A 179 -52.56 -4.25 -25.53
CA ILE A 179 -52.20 -4.75 -26.86
C ILE A 179 -52.46 -3.65 -27.91
N SER A 180 -51.43 -3.29 -28.68
CA SER A 180 -51.62 -2.86 -30.07
C SER A 180 -50.37 -3.12 -30.91
N ASN A 181 -50.54 -3.98 -31.92
CA ASN A 181 -49.56 -4.31 -32.96
C ASN A 181 -49.20 -3.08 -33.80
N ASN A 182 -47.90 -2.88 -34.09
CA ASN A 182 -47.45 -2.66 -35.47
C ASN A 182 -45.95 -2.93 -35.71
N SER A 183 -45.73 -3.87 -36.64
CA SER A 183 -44.62 -4.11 -37.58
C SER A 183 -43.21 -3.51 -37.38
N PHE A 184 -42.26 -4.42 -37.13
CA PHE A 184 -40.90 -4.59 -37.71
C PHE A 184 -40.21 -3.40 -38.41
N VAL A 185 -39.10 -2.94 -37.81
CA VAL A 185 -37.83 -2.63 -38.51
C VAL A 185 -36.68 -3.15 -37.64
N SER A 186 -35.81 -3.99 -38.21
CA SER A 186 -34.67 -4.60 -37.53
C SER A 186 -33.52 -3.61 -37.36
N VAL A 187 -33.25 -3.18 -36.12
CA VAL A 187 -32.04 -2.42 -35.75
C VAL A 187 -31.18 -3.28 -34.81
N SER A 188 -29.88 -3.25 -35.05
CA SER A 188 -28.80 -3.97 -34.37
C SER A 188 -28.81 -3.84 -32.84
N LYS A 189 -28.65 -4.97 -32.14
CA LYS A 189 -28.93 -5.21 -30.71
C LYS A 189 -27.92 -4.65 -29.67
N HIS A 190 -27.16 -3.59 -29.94
CA HIS A 190 -26.13 -3.11 -28.99
C HIS A 190 -26.34 -1.71 -28.37
N GLN A 191 -27.46 -1.03 -28.62
CA GLN A 191 -27.64 0.38 -28.20
C GLN A 191 -28.61 0.65 -27.03
N ASN A 192 -29.15 -0.36 -26.33
CA ASN A 192 -30.06 -0.13 -25.21
C ASN A 192 -29.37 -0.29 -23.84
N LYS A 193 -28.39 0.55 -23.52
CA LYS A 193 -27.96 0.77 -22.13
C LYS A 193 -28.23 2.22 -21.77
N VAL A 194 -29.05 2.44 -20.74
CA VAL A 194 -29.17 3.76 -20.11
C VAL A 194 -27.81 4.07 -19.46
N PRO A 195 -27.15 5.19 -19.78
CA PRO A 195 -25.87 5.55 -19.19
C PRO A 195 -26.01 5.67 -17.66
N SER A 196 -24.98 5.27 -16.91
CA SER A 196 -24.94 5.53 -15.47
C SER A 196 -25.16 7.02 -15.16
N GLU A 197 -26.06 7.35 -14.22
CA GLU A 197 -26.38 8.74 -13.85
C GLU A 197 -25.11 9.55 -13.49
N LYS A 198 -24.17 8.92 -12.79
CA LYS A 198 -22.88 9.52 -12.42
C LYS A 198 -22.03 9.86 -13.65
N LEU A 199 -21.99 8.97 -14.64
CA LEU A 199 -21.16 9.16 -15.85
C LEU A 199 -21.84 10.09 -16.85
N LEU A 200 -23.17 10.11 -16.86
CA LEU A 200 -23.94 11.12 -17.59
C LEU A 200 -23.65 12.52 -17.04
N ARG A 201 -23.68 12.70 -15.70
CA ARG A 201 -23.29 13.96 -15.05
C ARG A 201 -21.84 14.33 -15.37
N ALA A 202 -20.90 13.37 -15.31
CA ALA A 202 -19.51 13.59 -15.65
C ALA A 202 -19.34 14.12 -17.09
N GLY A 203 -20.04 13.53 -18.07
CA GLY A 203 -20.05 14.00 -19.45
C GLY A 203 -20.58 15.43 -19.59
N LYS A 204 -21.68 15.74 -18.90
CA LYS A 204 -22.27 17.10 -18.88
C LYS A 204 -21.31 18.14 -18.28
N VAL A 205 -20.66 17.82 -17.16
CA VAL A 205 -19.67 18.70 -16.52
C VAL A 205 -18.51 18.98 -17.46
N LEU A 206 -17.97 17.94 -18.13
CA LEU A 206 -16.86 18.09 -19.07
C LEU A 206 -17.25 18.88 -20.31
N ARG A 207 -18.40 18.58 -20.92
CA ARG A 207 -18.93 19.33 -22.07
C ARG A 207 -19.07 20.82 -21.73
N ASN A 208 -19.70 21.14 -20.60
CA ASN A 208 -19.92 22.52 -20.17
C ASN A 208 -18.59 23.24 -19.87
N ALA A 209 -17.63 22.53 -19.27
CA ALA A 209 -16.29 23.07 -19.04
C ALA A 209 -15.53 23.35 -20.36
N ILE A 210 -15.65 22.47 -21.36
CA ILE A 210 -15.07 22.67 -22.69
C ILE A 210 -15.72 23.89 -23.37
N LEU A 211 -17.05 23.97 -23.42
CA LEU A 211 -17.76 25.10 -24.01
C LEU A 211 -17.43 26.44 -23.33
N SER A 212 -17.07 26.42 -22.04
CA SER A 212 -16.72 27.62 -21.29
C SER A 212 -15.26 28.04 -21.46
N ARG A 213 -14.32 27.08 -21.53
CA ARG A 213 -12.86 27.34 -21.53
C ARG A 213 -12.21 27.23 -22.90
N ALA A 214 -12.75 26.39 -23.77
CA ALA A 214 -12.23 26.11 -25.11
C ALA A 214 -13.37 25.86 -26.13
N PRO A 215 -14.22 26.85 -26.41
CA PRO A 215 -15.41 26.68 -27.27
C PRO A 215 -15.10 26.12 -28.66
N HIS A 216 -13.92 26.42 -29.21
CA HIS A 216 -13.47 26.00 -30.53
C HIS A 216 -13.31 24.48 -30.69
N MET A 217 -13.29 23.72 -29.59
CA MET A 217 -13.15 22.26 -29.61
C MET A 217 -14.44 21.56 -30.06
N ILE A 218 -15.61 22.11 -29.72
CA ILE A 218 -16.91 21.57 -30.14
C ILE A 218 -17.42 22.43 -31.29
N ARG A 219 -17.36 21.89 -32.50
CA ARG A 219 -17.80 22.59 -33.72
C ARG A 219 -18.02 21.65 -34.88
N ASP A 220 -18.61 22.17 -35.95
CA ASP A 220 -18.73 21.45 -37.20
C ASP A 220 -17.36 21.24 -37.85
N ARG A 221 -17.10 20.02 -38.32
CA ARG A 221 -15.86 19.63 -38.99
C ARG A 221 -16.16 18.98 -40.32
N LYS A 222 -15.43 19.35 -41.37
CA LYS A 222 -15.58 18.77 -42.71
C LYS A 222 -14.45 17.78 -42.98
N TYR A 223 -14.80 16.58 -43.42
CA TYR A 223 -13.84 15.54 -43.81
C TYR A 223 -14.42 14.70 -44.95
N HIS A 224 -13.65 14.51 -46.03
CA HIS A 224 -14.11 13.86 -47.28
C HIS A 224 -15.50 14.33 -47.74
N LEU A 225 -15.71 15.65 -47.82
CA LEU A 225 -16.96 16.31 -48.24
C LEU A 225 -18.18 16.06 -47.32
N LYS A 226 -18.08 15.22 -46.29
CA LYS A 226 -19.08 15.09 -45.22
C LYS A 226 -18.84 16.13 -44.13
N THR A 227 -19.91 16.70 -43.60
CA THR A 227 -19.87 17.60 -42.45
C THR A 227 -20.32 16.83 -41.21
N TYR A 228 -19.43 16.71 -40.23
CA TYR A 228 -19.71 16.15 -38.91
C TYR A 228 -20.04 17.32 -37.98
N ARG A 229 -21.29 17.39 -37.53
CA ARG A 229 -21.77 18.49 -36.70
C ARG A 229 -21.31 18.37 -35.25
N GLN A 230 -21.03 19.52 -34.63
CA GLN A 230 -20.77 19.70 -33.19
C GLN A 230 -19.89 18.60 -32.57
N CYS A 231 -18.74 18.34 -33.20
CA CYS A 231 -17.86 17.24 -32.81
C CYS A 231 -16.48 17.73 -32.34
N CYS A 232 -15.88 16.93 -31.48
CA CYS A 232 -14.53 17.08 -30.97
C CYS A 232 -13.55 16.18 -31.71
N VAL A 233 -12.25 16.47 -31.58
CA VAL A 233 -11.18 15.58 -32.07
C VAL A 233 -10.53 14.86 -30.90
N GLY A 234 -10.24 13.56 -31.05
CA GLY A 234 -9.61 12.73 -30.01
C GLY A 234 -8.34 13.33 -29.42
N THR A 235 -7.40 13.78 -30.26
CA THR A 235 -6.16 14.44 -29.80
C THR A 235 -6.41 15.75 -29.04
N GLU A 236 -7.39 16.55 -29.49
CA GLU A 236 -7.73 17.82 -28.83
C GLU A 236 -8.36 17.58 -27.44
N LEU A 237 -9.19 16.54 -27.30
CA LEU A 237 -9.76 16.13 -26.01
C LEU A 237 -8.69 15.69 -25.00
N VAL A 238 -7.70 14.92 -25.48
CA VAL A 238 -6.55 14.49 -24.67
C VAL A 238 -5.72 15.70 -24.24
N ASP A 239 -5.39 16.61 -25.17
CA ASP A 239 -4.62 17.82 -24.88
C ASP A 239 -5.32 18.71 -23.85
N TRP A 240 -6.63 18.93 -24.02
CA TRP A 240 -7.44 19.72 -23.09
C TRP A 240 -7.44 19.11 -21.69
N GLN A 241 -7.66 17.80 -21.58
CA GLN A 241 -7.73 17.11 -20.29
C GLN A 241 -6.40 17.18 -19.54
N MET A 242 -5.28 17.00 -20.24
CA MET A 242 -3.94 17.15 -19.66
C MET A 242 -3.65 18.57 -19.17
N GLN A 243 -4.27 19.60 -19.76
CA GLN A 243 -4.14 20.98 -19.32
C GLN A 243 -5.05 21.33 -18.13
N GLN A 244 -6.16 20.61 -17.94
CA GLN A 244 -7.15 20.96 -16.92
C GLN A 244 -6.80 20.50 -15.50
N SER A 245 -6.05 19.40 -15.36
CA SER A 245 -5.76 18.82 -14.03
C SER A 245 -4.38 18.22 -13.91
N SER A 246 -3.79 18.40 -12.74
CA SER A 246 -2.52 17.79 -12.34
C SER A 246 -2.62 16.30 -12.01
N CYS A 247 -3.83 15.71 -11.92
CA CYS A 247 -4.02 14.27 -11.69
C CYS A 247 -3.82 13.40 -12.96
N VAL A 248 -3.71 14.03 -14.13
CA VAL A 248 -3.50 13.36 -15.42
C VAL A 248 -2.03 13.47 -15.84
N HIS A 249 -1.34 12.35 -15.82
CA HIS A 249 0.12 12.29 -15.92
C HIS A 249 0.62 11.92 -17.32
N SER A 250 -0.22 11.31 -18.16
CA SER A 250 0.15 10.86 -19.50
C SER A 250 -1.05 10.86 -20.45
N ARG A 251 -0.76 10.89 -21.76
CA ARG A 251 -1.78 10.75 -22.81
C ARG A 251 -2.50 9.41 -22.73
N VAL A 252 -1.78 8.35 -22.37
CA VAL A 252 -2.32 7.00 -22.16
C VAL A 252 -3.36 6.98 -21.03
N GLN A 253 -3.10 7.69 -19.92
CA GLN A 253 -4.08 7.84 -18.85
C GLN A 253 -5.32 8.59 -19.33
N ALA A 254 -5.15 9.68 -20.09
CA ALA A 254 -6.25 10.44 -20.67
C ALA A 254 -7.13 9.59 -21.61
N VAL A 255 -6.52 8.75 -22.46
CA VAL A 255 -7.24 7.79 -23.30
C VAL A 255 -8.15 6.88 -22.47
N GLY A 256 -7.63 6.31 -21.38
CA GLY A 256 -8.44 5.48 -20.48
C GLY A 256 -9.61 6.24 -19.85
N MET A 257 -9.39 7.50 -19.45
CA MET A 257 -10.44 8.35 -18.87
C MET A 257 -11.55 8.69 -19.89
N TRP A 258 -11.20 8.98 -21.14
CA TRP A 258 -12.18 9.21 -22.22
C TRP A 258 -12.88 7.93 -22.66
N GLN A 259 -12.19 6.79 -22.63
CA GLN A 259 -12.76 5.48 -22.93
C GLN A 259 -13.94 5.16 -22.01
N VAL A 260 -13.92 5.59 -20.75
CA VAL A 260 -15.04 5.41 -19.81
C VAL A 260 -16.33 6.03 -20.34
N LEU A 261 -16.26 7.26 -20.84
CA LEU A 261 -17.43 7.96 -21.37
C LEU A 261 -17.91 7.36 -22.68
N LEU A 262 -16.98 6.79 -23.46
CA LEU A 262 -17.30 6.12 -24.72
C LEU A 262 -17.99 4.77 -24.51
N GLU A 263 -17.49 3.95 -23.60
CA GLU A 263 -18.12 2.64 -23.28
C GLU A 263 -19.53 2.78 -22.73
N GLU A 264 -19.84 3.92 -22.09
CA GLU A 264 -21.15 4.22 -21.50
C GLU A 264 -22.07 5.02 -22.43
N GLY A 265 -21.61 5.37 -23.64
CA GLY A 265 -22.40 6.07 -24.66
C GLY A 265 -22.64 7.56 -24.37
N VAL A 266 -21.93 8.13 -23.40
CA VAL A 266 -21.99 9.57 -23.06
C VAL A 266 -21.17 10.41 -24.05
N LEU A 267 -20.12 9.81 -24.61
CA LEU A 267 -19.32 10.35 -25.71
C LEU A 267 -19.26 9.30 -26.84
N ASN A 268 -19.69 9.62 -28.04
CA ASN A 268 -19.77 8.63 -29.11
C ASN A 268 -18.78 8.95 -30.24
N HIS A 269 -18.08 7.94 -30.76
CA HIS A 269 -17.37 8.09 -32.03
C HIS A 269 -18.40 8.26 -33.16
N VAL A 270 -18.16 9.19 -34.09
CA VAL A 270 -19.14 9.50 -35.16
C VAL A 270 -19.42 8.33 -36.10
N ASP A 271 -18.48 7.38 -36.22
CA ASP A 271 -18.64 6.13 -36.98
C ASP A 271 -18.86 4.89 -36.08
N HIS A 272 -19.23 5.10 -34.80
CA HIS A 272 -19.54 4.04 -33.84
C HIS A 272 -18.39 3.05 -33.52
N GLU A 273 -17.13 3.51 -33.57
CA GLU A 273 -16.02 2.75 -33.00
C GLU A 273 -16.18 2.60 -31.48
N LEU A 274 -15.84 1.42 -30.97
CA LEU A 274 -15.98 1.07 -29.54
C LEU A 274 -14.75 1.43 -28.69
N SER A 275 -13.72 2.00 -29.31
CA SER A 275 -12.44 2.34 -28.68
C SER A 275 -12.10 3.80 -28.94
N PHE A 276 -11.87 4.55 -27.87
CA PHE A 276 -11.33 5.89 -27.93
C PHE A 276 -9.85 5.84 -28.32
N GLN A 277 -9.47 6.70 -29.28
CA GLN A 277 -8.11 6.79 -29.78
C GLN A 277 -7.63 8.23 -29.75
N ASP A 278 -6.40 8.42 -29.27
CA ASP A 278 -5.64 9.66 -29.35
C ASP A 278 -5.15 9.91 -30.79
N LYS A 279 -6.10 10.14 -31.69
CA LYS A 279 -5.90 10.37 -33.13
C LYS A 279 -6.82 11.47 -33.62
N TYR A 280 -6.62 11.88 -34.86
CA TYR A 280 -7.51 12.80 -35.56
C TYR A 280 -8.82 12.11 -35.98
N LEU A 281 -9.60 11.68 -34.99
CA LEU A 281 -10.91 11.04 -35.11
C LEU A 281 -11.96 11.90 -34.41
N PHE A 282 -13.22 11.83 -34.89
CA PHE A 282 -14.28 12.70 -34.40
C PHE A 282 -15.18 12.01 -33.38
N TYR A 283 -15.49 12.72 -32.30
CA TYR A 283 -16.37 12.27 -31.23
C TYR A 283 -17.43 13.31 -30.92
N ARG A 284 -18.61 12.90 -30.44
CA ARG A 284 -19.73 13.77 -30.12
C ARG A 284 -20.29 13.46 -28.74
N PHE A 285 -20.53 14.47 -27.91
CA PHE A 285 -21.21 14.28 -26.63
C PHE A 285 -22.69 13.97 -26.86
N LEU A 286 -23.29 13.20 -25.96
CA LEU A 286 -24.69 12.82 -26.03
C LEU A 286 -25.64 14.02 -26.14
N ASP A 287 -25.37 15.11 -25.40
CA ASP A 287 -26.16 16.35 -25.47
C ASP A 287 -26.11 17.02 -26.86
N ASP A 288 -25.00 16.85 -27.59
CA ASP A 288 -24.78 17.45 -28.91
C ASP A 288 -25.35 16.60 -30.07
N GLU A 289 -25.92 15.42 -29.79
CA GLU A 289 -26.69 14.65 -30.78
C GLU A 289 -28.02 15.35 -31.15
N GLN A 290 -28.53 16.21 -30.27
CA GLN A 290 -29.71 17.03 -30.56
C GLN A 290 -29.34 18.24 -31.42
N GLU A 291 -30.16 18.52 -32.45
CA GLU A 291 -29.85 19.54 -33.46
C GLU A 291 -29.76 20.97 -32.87
N ASP A 292 -30.54 21.23 -31.81
CA ASP A 292 -30.61 22.49 -31.06
C ASP A 292 -30.10 22.33 -29.61
N ALA A 293 -28.93 21.70 -29.42
CA ALA A 293 -28.34 21.52 -28.09
C ALA A 293 -28.13 22.89 -27.39
N PRO A 294 -28.74 23.13 -26.21
CA PRO A 294 -28.66 24.41 -25.54
C PRO A 294 -27.22 24.69 -25.06
N LEU A 295 -26.83 25.96 -25.10
CA LEU A 295 -25.63 26.44 -24.43
C LEU A 295 -25.82 26.36 -22.91
N PRO A 296 -24.76 26.05 -22.14
CA PRO A 296 -24.86 25.97 -20.69
C PRO A 296 -25.23 27.33 -20.09
N SER A 297 -26.21 27.30 -19.18
CA SER A 297 -26.60 28.46 -18.37
C SER A 297 -25.46 28.91 -17.45
N GLU A 298 -25.52 30.15 -16.94
CA GLU A 298 -24.51 30.65 -15.99
C GLU A 298 -24.43 29.81 -14.70
N GLU A 299 -25.56 29.25 -14.26
CA GLU A 299 -25.61 28.32 -13.12
C GLU A 299 -24.88 27.01 -13.44
N GLU A 300 -25.15 26.40 -14.60
CA GLU A 300 -24.46 25.18 -15.03
C GLU A 300 -22.96 25.39 -15.30
N ARG A 301 -22.56 26.58 -15.76
CA ARG A 301 -21.15 26.97 -15.90
C ARG A 301 -20.46 27.03 -14.54
N LYS A 302 -21.14 27.58 -13.54
CA LYS A 302 -20.62 27.64 -12.17
C LYS A 302 -20.52 26.25 -11.55
N GLU A 303 -21.59 25.44 -11.63
CA GLU A 303 -21.60 24.06 -11.13
C GLU A 303 -20.52 23.21 -11.80
N SER A 304 -20.40 23.26 -13.12
CA SER A 304 -19.37 22.50 -13.84
C SER A 304 -17.95 22.95 -13.45
N GLN A 305 -17.74 24.22 -13.13
CA GLN A 305 -16.45 24.70 -12.64
C GLN A 305 -16.12 24.19 -11.23
N GLU A 306 -17.12 23.99 -10.38
CA GLU A 306 -16.99 23.45 -9.03
C GLU A 306 -16.77 21.92 -9.05
N GLU A 307 -17.51 21.19 -9.89
CA GLU A 307 -17.46 19.72 -9.99
C GLU A 307 -16.35 19.15 -10.89
N LEU A 308 -15.71 19.98 -11.72
CA LEU A 308 -14.74 19.51 -12.73
C LEU A 308 -13.61 18.66 -12.13
N GLN A 309 -13.07 19.07 -10.98
CA GLN A 309 -11.91 18.38 -10.40
C GLN A 309 -12.28 17.03 -9.80
N ASP A 310 -13.44 16.93 -9.16
CA ASP A 310 -13.98 15.66 -8.64
C ASP A 310 -14.37 14.73 -9.78
N THR A 311 -14.90 15.28 -10.88
CA THR A 311 -15.20 14.54 -12.11
C THR A 311 -13.94 13.94 -12.73
N LEU A 312 -12.85 14.72 -12.83
CA LEU A 312 -11.57 14.24 -13.34
C LEU A 312 -10.93 13.21 -12.39
N LEU A 313 -11.08 13.37 -11.07
CA LEU A 313 -10.63 12.36 -10.10
C LEU A 313 -11.39 11.05 -10.29
N LEU A 314 -12.73 11.09 -10.36
CA LEU A 314 -13.58 9.93 -10.61
C LEU A 314 -13.14 9.19 -11.88
N LEU A 315 -13.01 9.90 -13.01
CA LEU A 315 -12.56 9.30 -14.26
C LEU A 315 -11.15 8.73 -14.18
N SER A 316 -10.26 9.33 -13.40
CA SER A 316 -8.90 8.82 -13.21
C SER A 316 -8.85 7.50 -12.43
N GLN A 317 -9.85 7.24 -11.56
CA GLN A 317 -9.96 6.02 -10.77
C GLN A 317 -10.50 4.83 -11.59
N ILE A 318 -11.48 5.08 -12.46
CA ILE A 318 -12.13 4.06 -13.30
C ILE A 318 -11.51 3.91 -14.69
N GLY A 319 -10.78 4.92 -15.17
CA GLY A 319 -10.16 4.97 -16.48
C GLY A 319 -9.21 3.81 -16.82
N PRO A 320 -8.31 3.36 -15.92
CA PRO A 320 -7.38 2.31 -16.28
C PRO A 320 -8.05 0.93 -16.48
N ASP A 321 -9.12 0.64 -15.75
CA ASP A 321 -9.91 -0.60 -15.94
C ASP A 321 -10.68 -0.57 -17.28
N ALA A 322 -11.27 0.58 -17.63
CA ALA A 322 -11.83 0.79 -18.97
C ALA A 322 -10.77 0.65 -20.09
N HIS A 323 -9.56 1.16 -19.85
CA HIS A 323 -8.44 1.02 -20.78
C HIS A 323 -8.04 -0.46 -20.95
N MET A 324 -7.90 -1.21 -19.85
CA MET A 324 -7.61 -2.64 -19.90
C MET A 324 -8.69 -3.40 -20.68
N ARG A 325 -9.97 -3.15 -20.44
CA ARG A 325 -11.06 -3.81 -21.21
C ARG A 325 -10.99 -3.48 -22.69
N MET A 326 -10.72 -2.23 -23.05
CA MET A 326 -10.54 -1.83 -24.45
C MET A 326 -9.41 -2.61 -25.11
N ILE A 327 -8.28 -2.77 -24.43
CA ILE A 327 -7.12 -3.51 -24.94
C ILE A 327 -7.41 -5.01 -25.01
N LEU A 328 -8.05 -5.60 -23.99
CA LEU A 328 -8.34 -7.04 -23.93
C LEU A 328 -9.32 -7.51 -25.00
N LYS A 329 -10.05 -6.60 -25.66
CA LYS A 329 -10.85 -6.90 -26.87
C LYS A 329 -9.97 -7.21 -28.09
N LYS A 330 -8.69 -6.82 -28.09
CA LYS A 330 -7.72 -7.23 -29.13
C LYS A 330 -7.37 -8.71 -28.96
N HIS A 331 -7.09 -9.38 -30.07
CA HIS A 331 -6.59 -10.75 -30.04
C HIS A 331 -5.21 -10.79 -29.32
N PRO A 332 -4.89 -11.83 -28.52
CA PRO A 332 -3.59 -11.97 -27.85
C PRO A 332 -2.36 -11.64 -28.70
N SER A 333 -2.35 -12.07 -29.97
CA SER A 333 -1.24 -11.83 -30.91
C SER A 333 -1.10 -10.39 -31.42
N GLU A 334 -2.12 -9.55 -31.24
CA GLU A 334 -2.16 -8.16 -31.72
C GLU A 334 -1.76 -7.15 -30.64
N ARG A 335 -1.52 -7.63 -29.41
CA ARG A 335 -1.16 -6.78 -28.27
C ARG A 335 0.29 -6.32 -28.40
N THR A 336 0.47 -5.01 -28.32
CA THR A 336 1.79 -4.37 -28.29
C THR A 336 2.44 -4.50 -26.91
N ALA A 337 3.73 -4.20 -26.79
CA ALA A 337 4.40 -4.20 -25.49
C ALA A 337 3.75 -3.21 -24.49
N ASP A 338 3.26 -2.07 -24.98
CA ASP A 338 2.57 -1.08 -24.14
C ASP A 338 1.19 -1.59 -23.71
N ASP A 339 0.47 -2.29 -24.58
CA ASP A 339 -0.80 -2.95 -24.25
C ASP A 339 -0.62 -3.96 -23.10
N LEU A 340 0.44 -4.77 -23.17
CA LEU A 340 0.75 -5.78 -22.16
C LEU A 340 1.09 -5.16 -20.80
N GLU A 341 1.82 -4.04 -20.79
CA GLU A 341 2.16 -3.33 -19.55
C GLU A 341 0.90 -2.73 -18.89
N ILE A 342 0.00 -2.14 -19.68
CA ILE A 342 -1.27 -1.60 -19.15
C ILE A 342 -2.13 -2.71 -18.54
N ILE A 343 -2.26 -3.85 -19.23
CA ILE A 343 -3.00 -5.00 -18.66
C ILE A 343 -2.31 -5.44 -17.36
N TYR A 344 -0.99 -5.66 -17.39
CA TYR A 344 -0.23 -6.12 -16.23
C TYR A 344 -0.39 -5.20 -15.01
N GLU A 345 -0.35 -3.87 -15.19
CA GLU A 345 -0.59 -2.90 -14.10
C GLU A 345 -1.97 -3.11 -13.45
N GLU A 346 -3.02 -3.39 -14.23
CA GLU A 346 -4.35 -3.66 -13.71
C GLU A 346 -4.45 -5.02 -13.01
N LEU A 347 -3.74 -6.05 -13.49
CA LEU A 347 -3.73 -7.37 -12.85
C LEU A 347 -3.17 -7.33 -11.43
N LEU A 348 -2.32 -6.35 -11.08
CA LEU A 348 -1.83 -6.14 -9.72
C LEU A 348 -2.95 -5.74 -8.74
N HIS A 349 -4.08 -5.26 -9.25
CA HIS A 349 -5.21 -4.81 -8.45
C HIS A 349 -6.37 -5.82 -8.41
N ILE A 350 -6.29 -6.92 -9.17
CA ILE A 350 -7.29 -7.99 -9.17
C ILE A 350 -6.98 -8.98 -8.04
N LYS A 351 -7.84 -9.01 -7.01
CA LYS A 351 -7.66 -9.85 -5.81
C LYS A 351 -7.48 -11.34 -6.14
N ALA A 352 -8.24 -11.89 -7.07
CA ALA A 352 -8.11 -13.29 -7.51
C ALA A 352 -6.68 -13.64 -7.97
N LEU A 353 -5.93 -12.67 -8.49
CA LEU A 353 -4.57 -12.85 -9.01
C LEU A 353 -3.48 -12.51 -7.99
N SER A 354 -3.82 -11.99 -6.80
CA SER A 354 -2.84 -11.45 -5.83
C SER A 354 -1.72 -12.44 -5.49
N HIS A 355 -2.10 -13.69 -5.27
CA HIS A 355 -1.24 -14.83 -4.91
C HIS A 355 -0.32 -15.33 -6.04
N LEU A 356 -0.51 -14.87 -7.29
CA LEU A 356 0.32 -15.29 -8.42
C LEU A 356 1.62 -14.48 -8.48
N SER A 357 2.70 -15.13 -8.94
CA SER A 357 3.99 -14.47 -9.13
C SER A 357 3.94 -13.39 -10.20
N THR A 358 4.90 -12.47 -10.15
CA THR A 358 5.03 -11.40 -11.15
C THR A 358 5.16 -11.95 -12.58
N THR A 359 5.90 -13.03 -12.74
CA THR A 359 6.09 -13.70 -14.04
C THR A 359 4.77 -14.27 -14.57
N VAL A 360 4.01 -14.98 -13.74
CA VAL A 360 2.69 -15.51 -14.12
C VAL A 360 1.75 -14.38 -14.51
N LYS A 361 1.71 -13.27 -13.76
CA LYS A 361 0.86 -12.12 -14.10
C LYS A 361 1.23 -11.49 -15.45
N ARG A 362 2.53 -11.41 -15.78
CA ARG A 362 2.98 -10.91 -17.09
C ARG A 362 2.60 -11.84 -18.24
N GLU A 363 2.76 -13.15 -18.05
CA GLU A 363 2.31 -14.13 -19.04
C GLU A 363 0.78 -14.08 -19.21
N LEU A 364 0.03 -13.93 -18.11
CA LEU A 364 -1.42 -13.75 -18.14
C LEU A 364 -1.83 -12.52 -18.96
N ALA A 365 -1.13 -11.39 -18.85
CA ALA A 365 -1.42 -10.21 -19.67
C ALA A 365 -1.40 -10.50 -21.18
N GLY A 366 -0.54 -11.44 -21.60
CA GLY A 366 -0.44 -11.91 -22.98
C GLY A 366 -1.60 -12.78 -23.45
N VAL A 367 -2.27 -13.52 -22.55
CA VAL A 367 -3.25 -14.56 -22.93
C VAL A 367 -4.67 -14.30 -22.48
N LEU A 368 -4.88 -13.43 -21.48
CA LEU A 368 -6.21 -13.20 -20.91
C LEU A 368 -7.19 -12.74 -21.98
N ILE A 369 -8.38 -13.34 -22.00
CA ILE A 369 -9.46 -12.99 -22.92
C ILE A 369 -10.54 -12.27 -22.12
N PHE A 370 -11.03 -11.14 -22.64
CA PHE A 370 -12.20 -10.48 -22.08
C PHE A 370 -13.47 -11.06 -22.69
N GLU A 371 -14.37 -11.56 -21.84
CA GLU A 371 -15.64 -12.15 -22.26
C GLU A 371 -16.81 -11.41 -21.59
N SER A 372 -17.83 -11.05 -22.36
CA SER A 372 -19.00 -10.31 -21.85
C SER A 372 -20.29 -10.92 -22.32
N HIS A 373 -21.26 -11.00 -21.41
CA HIS A 373 -22.57 -11.59 -21.67
C HIS A 373 -23.69 -10.64 -21.25
N ALA A 374 -24.67 -10.43 -22.12
CA ALA A 374 -25.67 -9.39 -21.92
C ALA A 374 -26.80 -9.80 -20.98
N LYS A 375 -27.18 -11.08 -20.91
CA LYS A 375 -28.44 -11.53 -20.30
C LYS A 375 -28.23 -12.45 -19.10
N ALA A 376 -28.96 -12.20 -18.01
CA ALA A 376 -29.17 -13.14 -16.92
C ALA A 376 -29.73 -14.48 -17.43
N GLY A 377 -29.44 -15.55 -16.71
CA GLY A 377 -29.84 -16.91 -17.08
C GLY A 377 -28.96 -17.58 -18.14
N THR A 378 -28.02 -16.86 -18.75
CA THR A 378 -27.05 -17.44 -19.69
C THR A 378 -26.19 -18.48 -18.97
N VAL A 379 -26.10 -19.69 -19.52
CA VAL A 379 -25.25 -20.76 -18.98
C VAL A 379 -23.85 -20.64 -19.58
N LEU A 380 -22.83 -20.50 -18.73
CA LEU A 380 -21.42 -20.44 -19.17
C LEU A 380 -20.88 -21.83 -19.52
N PHE A 381 -21.19 -22.82 -18.68
CA PHE A 381 -20.89 -24.24 -18.91
C PHE A 381 -21.76 -25.09 -17.98
N ASN A 382 -21.94 -26.37 -18.34
CA ASN A 382 -22.72 -27.35 -17.59
C ASN A 382 -21.83 -28.29 -16.76
N GLN A 383 -22.38 -28.81 -15.66
CA GLN A 383 -21.78 -29.89 -14.91
C GLN A 383 -21.63 -31.13 -15.82
N GLY A 384 -20.46 -31.78 -15.75
CA GLY A 384 -20.10 -32.93 -16.58
C GLY A 384 -19.42 -32.59 -17.90
N GLU A 385 -19.38 -31.32 -18.32
CA GLU A 385 -18.64 -30.89 -19.51
C GLU A 385 -17.12 -30.94 -19.29
N GLU A 386 -16.33 -30.91 -20.37
CA GLU A 386 -14.88 -30.81 -20.26
C GLU A 386 -14.46 -29.43 -19.71
N GLY A 387 -13.45 -29.41 -18.84
CA GLY A 387 -12.84 -28.18 -18.37
C GLY A 387 -12.02 -27.47 -19.43
N THR A 388 -12.58 -26.45 -20.09
CA THR A 388 -11.89 -25.70 -21.15
C THR A 388 -11.22 -24.40 -20.69
N SER A 389 -11.76 -23.73 -19.67
CA SER A 389 -11.27 -22.40 -19.26
C SER A 389 -11.39 -22.13 -17.75
N TRP A 390 -10.59 -21.19 -17.25
CA TRP A 390 -10.67 -20.59 -15.91
C TRP A 390 -11.20 -19.16 -16.04
N TYR A 391 -12.08 -18.75 -15.13
CA TYR A 391 -12.78 -17.46 -15.19
C TYR A 391 -12.60 -16.65 -13.91
N ILE A 392 -12.52 -15.33 -14.08
CA ILE A 392 -12.54 -14.33 -13.00
C ILE A 392 -13.63 -13.32 -13.31
N ILE A 393 -14.47 -12.98 -12.34
CA ILE A 393 -15.59 -12.05 -12.52
C ILE A 393 -15.10 -10.61 -12.37
N LEU A 394 -15.19 -9.82 -13.46
CA LEU A 394 -14.90 -8.38 -13.44
C LEU A 394 -16.15 -7.53 -13.17
N LYS A 395 -17.32 -8.01 -13.60
CA LYS A 395 -18.59 -7.33 -13.37
C LYS A 395 -19.72 -8.35 -13.34
N GLY A 396 -20.68 -8.13 -12.47
CA GLY A 396 -21.87 -8.96 -12.35
C GLY A 396 -21.70 -10.08 -11.33
N SER A 397 -22.60 -11.08 -11.42
CA SER A 397 -22.65 -12.22 -10.51
C SER A 397 -23.16 -13.47 -11.22
N VAL A 398 -22.79 -14.63 -10.68
CA VAL A 398 -23.16 -15.95 -11.22
C VAL A 398 -23.59 -16.90 -10.12
N ASN A 399 -24.51 -17.81 -10.44
CA ASN A 399 -24.92 -18.90 -9.58
C ASN A 399 -24.11 -20.17 -9.89
N VAL A 400 -23.65 -20.85 -8.85
CA VAL A 400 -23.01 -22.17 -8.93
C VAL A 400 -24.05 -23.24 -8.67
N VAL A 401 -24.35 -24.06 -9.68
CA VAL A 401 -25.46 -25.03 -9.65
C VAL A 401 -24.91 -26.45 -9.71
N ILE A 402 -25.31 -27.30 -8.76
CA ILE A 402 -24.96 -28.73 -8.76
C ILE A 402 -26.25 -29.55 -8.87
N TYR A 403 -26.26 -30.53 -9.78
CA TYR A 403 -27.39 -31.42 -9.98
C TYR A 403 -27.74 -32.16 -8.68
N GLY A 404 -29.03 -32.15 -8.32
CA GLY A 404 -29.55 -32.71 -7.07
C GLY A 404 -29.36 -31.82 -5.83
N LYS A 405 -28.55 -30.75 -5.89
CA LYS A 405 -28.37 -29.78 -4.80
C LYS A 405 -28.91 -28.37 -5.11
N GLY A 406 -29.14 -28.04 -6.38
CA GLY A 406 -29.58 -26.71 -6.78
C GLY A 406 -28.45 -25.68 -6.71
N VAL A 407 -28.77 -24.43 -6.37
CA VAL A 407 -27.78 -23.36 -6.22
C VAL A 407 -27.02 -23.54 -4.90
N VAL A 408 -25.71 -23.80 -5.00
CA VAL A 408 -24.84 -24.03 -3.84
C VAL A 408 -24.35 -22.73 -3.25
N CYS A 409 -23.98 -21.78 -4.11
CA CYS A 409 -23.58 -20.42 -3.74
C CYS A 409 -23.69 -19.47 -4.95
N THR A 410 -23.56 -18.18 -4.68
CA THR A 410 -23.49 -17.11 -5.68
C THR A 410 -22.14 -16.42 -5.58
N LEU A 411 -21.48 -16.25 -6.73
CA LEU A 411 -20.18 -15.57 -6.86
C LEU A 411 -20.39 -14.17 -7.41
N HIS A 412 -19.55 -13.24 -6.99
CA HIS A 412 -19.61 -11.82 -7.35
C HIS A 412 -18.27 -11.34 -7.94
N GLU A 413 -18.23 -10.11 -8.41
CA GLU A 413 -16.99 -9.45 -8.86
C GLU A 413 -15.82 -9.64 -7.89
N GLY A 414 -14.68 -10.05 -8.43
CA GLY A 414 -13.47 -10.40 -7.68
C GLY A 414 -13.33 -11.90 -7.39
N ASP A 415 -14.40 -12.66 -7.46
CA ASP A 415 -14.39 -14.13 -7.30
C ASP A 415 -13.90 -14.83 -8.58
N ASP A 416 -13.42 -16.06 -8.44
CA ASP A 416 -12.92 -16.91 -9.53
C ASP A 416 -13.48 -18.34 -9.47
N PHE A 417 -13.61 -18.98 -10.64
CA PHE A 417 -14.19 -20.32 -10.77
C PHE A 417 -13.68 -21.11 -11.99
N GLY A 418 -13.86 -22.42 -11.96
CA GLY A 418 -13.54 -23.30 -13.09
C GLY A 418 -12.06 -23.73 -13.19
N LYS A 419 -11.22 -23.39 -12.21
CA LYS A 419 -9.79 -23.77 -12.19
C LYS A 419 -9.56 -25.28 -12.09
N LEU A 420 -10.35 -25.97 -11.28
CA LEU A 420 -10.14 -27.37 -10.91
C LEU A 420 -10.08 -28.33 -12.11
N ALA A 421 -11.03 -28.16 -13.04
CA ALA A 421 -11.15 -29.02 -14.21
C ALA A 421 -9.93 -28.92 -15.15
N LEU A 422 -9.22 -27.78 -15.13
CA LEU A 422 -7.98 -27.60 -15.88
C LEU A 422 -6.80 -28.35 -15.26
N VAL A 423 -6.73 -28.38 -13.92
CA VAL A 423 -5.61 -28.96 -13.18
C VAL A 423 -5.67 -30.48 -13.17
N ASN A 424 -6.86 -31.04 -12.96
CA ASN A 424 -7.05 -32.47 -12.78
C ASN A 424 -7.45 -33.21 -14.06
N ASP A 425 -7.57 -32.50 -15.19
CA ASP A 425 -8.12 -33.02 -16.45
C ASP A 425 -9.44 -33.79 -16.24
N ALA A 426 -10.32 -33.20 -15.42
CA ALA A 426 -11.56 -33.79 -14.98
C ALA A 426 -12.79 -33.01 -15.50
N PRO A 427 -13.97 -33.65 -15.61
CA PRO A 427 -15.21 -32.95 -15.95
C PRO A 427 -15.57 -31.84 -14.95
N ARG A 428 -16.40 -30.88 -15.39
CA ARG A 428 -16.94 -29.81 -14.54
C ARG A 428 -17.76 -30.38 -13.40
N ALA A 429 -17.41 -30.03 -12.16
CA ALA A 429 -18.15 -30.45 -10.96
C ALA A 429 -19.45 -29.66 -10.71
N ALA A 430 -19.66 -28.54 -11.42
CA ALA A 430 -20.84 -27.69 -11.28
C ALA A 430 -21.15 -26.96 -12.60
N SER A 431 -22.38 -26.50 -12.76
CA SER A 431 -22.81 -25.58 -13.83
C SER A 431 -22.71 -24.13 -13.34
N ILE A 432 -22.40 -23.21 -14.26
CA ILE A 432 -22.34 -21.77 -13.96
C ILE A 432 -23.38 -21.03 -14.79
N VAL A 433 -24.25 -20.27 -14.12
CA VAL A 433 -25.35 -19.53 -14.75
C VAL A 433 -25.31 -18.07 -14.33
N LEU A 434 -25.45 -17.13 -15.27
CA LEU A 434 -25.47 -15.71 -14.95
C LEU A 434 -26.67 -15.35 -14.07
N ARG A 435 -26.41 -14.60 -13.00
CA ARG A 435 -27.45 -14.13 -12.08
C ARG A 435 -28.04 -12.79 -12.49
N GLU A 436 -27.25 -11.94 -13.16
CA GLU A 436 -27.66 -10.62 -13.61
C GLU A 436 -27.23 -10.34 -15.05
N ASP A 437 -27.77 -9.26 -15.61
CA ASP A 437 -27.45 -8.80 -16.96
C ASP A 437 -26.05 -8.16 -16.99
N ASN A 438 -25.44 -8.17 -18.17
CA ASN A 438 -24.16 -7.48 -18.45
C ASN A 438 -22.97 -7.93 -17.60
N CYS A 439 -22.81 -9.25 -17.39
CA CYS A 439 -21.63 -9.80 -16.72
C CYS A 439 -20.37 -9.70 -17.60
N HIS A 440 -19.22 -9.48 -16.96
CA HIS A 440 -17.90 -9.38 -17.59
C HIS A 440 -16.91 -10.31 -16.89
N PHE A 441 -16.11 -11.02 -17.67
CA PHE A 441 -15.17 -12.02 -17.20
C PHE A 441 -13.80 -11.84 -17.84
N LEU A 442 -12.76 -12.15 -17.07
CA LEU A 442 -11.48 -12.55 -17.64
C LEU A 442 -11.45 -14.07 -17.76
N ARG A 443 -11.01 -14.57 -18.91
CA ARG A 443 -10.92 -15.99 -19.22
C ARG A 443 -9.48 -16.36 -19.59
N VAL A 444 -9.02 -17.51 -19.08
CA VAL A 444 -7.77 -18.17 -19.50
C VAL A 444 -8.13 -19.57 -20.00
N ASP A 445 -7.76 -19.89 -21.23
CA ASP A 445 -8.05 -21.19 -21.83
C ASP A 445 -7.04 -22.26 -21.36
N LYS A 446 -7.46 -23.53 -21.38
CA LYS A 446 -6.71 -24.70 -20.86
C LYS A 446 -5.30 -24.79 -21.44
N GLU A 447 -5.15 -24.57 -22.74
CA GLU A 447 -3.86 -24.64 -23.43
C GLU A 447 -2.89 -23.57 -22.93
N ASP A 448 -3.35 -22.33 -22.82
CA ASP A 448 -2.57 -21.22 -22.28
C ASP A 448 -2.28 -21.40 -20.79
N PHE A 449 -3.26 -21.83 -20.00
CA PHE A 449 -3.10 -22.12 -18.58
C PHE A 449 -1.98 -23.15 -18.34
N ASN A 450 -2.03 -24.26 -19.07
CA ASN A 450 -1.02 -25.31 -18.98
C ASN A 450 0.32 -24.87 -19.58
N ARG A 451 0.32 -24.06 -20.66
CA ARG A 451 1.55 -23.47 -21.23
C ARG A 451 2.25 -22.59 -20.20
N ILE A 452 1.54 -21.68 -19.55
CA ILE A 452 2.11 -20.79 -18.53
C ILE A 452 2.73 -21.60 -17.40
N LEU A 453 2.04 -22.65 -16.90
CA LEU A 453 2.61 -23.52 -15.86
C LEU A 453 3.88 -24.24 -16.34
N ARG A 454 3.88 -24.77 -17.57
CA ARG A 454 5.06 -25.41 -18.16
C ARG A 454 6.21 -24.43 -18.38
N ASP A 455 5.92 -23.24 -18.88
CA ASP A 455 6.94 -22.22 -19.20
C ASP A 455 7.56 -21.66 -17.93
N VAL A 456 6.76 -21.48 -16.86
CA VAL A 456 7.27 -21.11 -15.53
C VAL A 456 8.20 -22.19 -15.00
N GLU A 457 7.84 -23.48 -15.07
CA GLU A 457 8.72 -24.56 -14.62
C GLU A 457 9.96 -24.71 -15.53
N ALA A 458 9.82 -24.55 -16.85
CA ALA A 458 10.92 -24.59 -17.80
C ALA A 458 11.92 -23.42 -17.62
N ASN A 459 11.42 -22.29 -17.14
CA ASN A 459 12.24 -21.13 -16.77
C ASN A 459 12.76 -21.21 -15.32
N THR A 460 12.37 -22.22 -14.55
CA THR A 460 12.85 -22.44 -13.18
C THR A 460 13.99 -23.47 -13.17
N VAL A 461 15.09 -23.12 -12.52
CA VAL A 461 16.22 -24.03 -12.29
C VAL A 461 16.32 -24.32 -10.81
N ARG A 462 16.23 -25.60 -10.44
CA ARG A 462 16.34 -26.07 -9.05
C ARG A 462 17.64 -26.85 -8.87
N LEU A 463 18.56 -26.30 -8.10
CA LEU A 463 19.75 -27.03 -7.65
C LEU A 463 19.37 -27.87 -6.43
N LYS A 464 19.77 -29.15 -6.46
CA LYS A 464 19.49 -30.10 -5.39
C LYS A 464 20.77 -30.64 -4.77
N GLU A 465 20.81 -30.72 -3.45
CA GLU A 465 21.82 -31.46 -2.69
C GLU A 465 21.12 -32.48 -1.81
N HIS A 466 21.60 -33.73 -1.82
CA HIS A 466 20.98 -34.84 -1.09
C HIS A 466 19.47 -35.04 -1.39
N GLY A 467 19.03 -34.69 -2.61
CA GLY A 467 17.64 -34.82 -3.05
C GLY A 467 16.71 -33.68 -2.62
N LEU A 468 17.20 -32.70 -1.85
CA LEU A 468 16.46 -31.52 -1.42
C LEU A 468 16.83 -30.30 -2.27
N ASP A 469 15.85 -29.44 -2.57
CA ASP A 469 16.11 -28.15 -3.22
C ASP A 469 16.97 -27.29 -2.28
N VAL A 470 18.08 -26.73 -2.78
CA VAL A 470 18.98 -25.84 -2.02
C VAL A 470 19.09 -24.44 -2.64
N LEU A 471 18.79 -24.31 -3.93
CA LEU A 471 18.72 -23.03 -4.63
C LEU A 471 17.70 -23.12 -5.78
N VAL A 472 16.80 -22.15 -5.85
CA VAL A 472 15.80 -22.02 -6.91
C VAL A 472 16.08 -20.71 -7.63
N LEU A 473 16.29 -20.81 -8.95
CA LEU A 473 16.55 -19.70 -9.84
C LEU A 473 15.43 -19.59 -10.87
N GLU A 474 15.12 -18.37 -11.28
CA GLU A 474 14.19 -18.10 -12.37
C GLU A 474 14.92 -17.37 -13.50
N LYS A 475 14.71 -17.84 -14.73
CA LYS A 475 15.28 -17.26 -15.95
C LYS A 475 14.52 -15.98 -16.30
N SER A 476 15.21 -14.85 -16.27
CA SER A 476 14.67 -13.55 -16.70
C SER A 476 15.22 -13.17 -18.07
N LEU A 477 14.33 -12.69 -18.94
CA LEU A 477 14.74 -11.94 -20.14
C LEU A 477 15.36 -10.61 -19.69
N SER A 478 16.59 -10.33 -20.13
CA SER A 478 17.20 -9.01 -19.92
C SER A 478 16.76 -8.09 -21.05
N SER A 479 15.85 -7.16 -20.77
CA SER A 479 15.53 -6.05 -21.66
C SER A 479 16.63 -5.00 -21.59
N SER A 480 17.81 -5.30 -22.16
CA SER A 480 18.86 -4.29 -22.37
C SER A 480 18.47 -3.44 -23.58
N ARG A 481 17.75 -2.34 -23.35
CA ARG A 481 17.52 -1.28 -24.35
C ARG A 481 18.79 -0.42 -24.49
N THR A 482 19.90 -0.98 -24.96
CA THR A 482 21.06 -0.21 -25.47
C THR A 482 22.10 -1.14 -26.11
N SER A 483 21.99 -1.38 -27.42
CA SER A 483 23.17 -1.57 -28.27
C SER A 483 22.83 -1.31 -29.74
N ILE A 484 23.25 -0.14 -30.22
CA ILE A 484 23.54 0.06 -31.64
C ILE A 484 24.87 -0.65 -31.87
N GLN A 485 24.83 -1.94 -32.22
CA GLN A 485 25.80 -2.67 -33.06
C GLN A 485 25.48 -4.16 -32.98
N GLY A 486 25.26 -4.76 -34.15
CA GLY A 486 24.73 -6.11 -34.29
C GLY A 486 25.68 -7.19 -33.76
N SER A 487 25.20 -7.94 -32.76
CA SER A 487 25.41 -9.38 -32.55
C SER A 487 24.40 -9.82 -31.48
N SER A 488 23.24 -10.33 -31.89
CA SER A 488 22.14 -10.67 -30.98
C SER A 488 22.36 -12.03 -30.32
N ALA A 489 23.12 -12.06 -29.23
CA ALA A 489 23.04 -13.13 -28.23
C ALA A 489 22.26 -12.59 -27.02
N SER A 490 21.00 -13.00 -26.88
CA SER A 490 20.18 -12.74 -25.70
C SER A 490 20.81 -13.44 -24.48
N HIS A 491 21.61 -12.71 -23.70
CA HIS A 491 22.16 -13.22 -22.45
C HIS A 491 21.05 -13.31 -21.40
N TYR A 492 20.49 -14.51 -21.23
CA TYR A 492 19.56 -14.78 -20.14
C TYR A 492 20.23 -14.57 -18.78
N LYS A 493 19.59 -13.84 -17.87
CA LYS A 493 20.06 -13.65 -16.49
C LYS A 493 19.16 -14.45 -15.55
N TYR A 494 19.75 -15.35 -14.77
CA TYR A 494 19.06 -16.06 -13.71
C TYR A 494 18.92 -15.18 -12.47
N LYS A 495 17.75 -15.19 -11.86
CA LYS A 495 17.45 -14.49 -10.61
C LYS A 495 17.24 -15.51 -9.50
N VAL A 496 17.85 -15.28 -8.35
CA VAL A 496 17.60 -16.10 -7.15
C VAL A 496 16.16 -15.85 -6.67
N MET A 497 15.39 -16.92 -6.50
CA MET A 497 14.03 -16.89 -5.95
C MET A 497 14.02 -17.36 -4.50
N SER A 498 14.65 -18.51 -4.24
CA SER A 498 14.87 -19.00 -2.88
C SER A 498 16.15 -19.83 -2.78
N GLY A 499 16.65 -20.04 -1.57
CA GLY A 499 17.77 -20.95 -1.32
C GLY A 499 18.23 -20.96 0.13
N THR A 500 19.13 -21.88 0.47
CA THR A 500 19.84 -21.83 1.76
C THR A 500 20.79 -20.62 1.79
N PRO A 501 21.03 -19.99 2.96
CA PRO A 501 21.92 -18.83 3.07
C PRO A 501 23.29 -19.01 2.38
N GLU A 502 23.91 -20.17 2.57
CA GLU A 502 25.21 -20.55 2.03
C GLU A 502 25.17 -20.65 0.50
N LYS A 503 24.18 -21.36 -0.06
CA LYS A 503 24.03 -21.47 -1.52
C LYS A 503 23.68 -20.16 -2.21
N ILE A 504 22.93 -19.28 -1.56
CA ILE A 504 22.68 -17.94 -2.09
C ILE A 504 24.02 -17.18 -2.18
N LEU A 505 24.82 -17.20 -1.11
CA LEU A 505 26.13 -16.55 -1.08
C LEU A 505 27.09 -17.14 -2.11
N GLU A 506 27.21 -18.47 -2.19
CA GLU A 506 28.04 -19.19 -3.15
C GLU A 506 27.69 -18.78 -4.59
N HIS A 507 26.40 -18.86 -4.94
CA HIS A 507 25.92 -18.48 -6.27
C HIS A 507 26.25 -17.02 -6.62
N LEU A 508 26.03 -16.10 -5.68
CA LEU A 508 26.32 -14.68 -5.88
C LEU A 508 27.82 -14.39 -6.05
N LEU A 509 28.68 -15.11 -5.33
CA LEU A 509 30.14 -15.03 -5.50
C LEU A 509 30.54 -15.55 -6.89
N GLU A 510 30.03 -16.70 -7.32
CA GLU A 510 30.37 -17.32 -8.61
C GLU A 510 29.96 -16.45 -9.80
N MET A 511 28.76 -15.86 -9.74
CA MET A 511 28.21 -15.00 -10.79
C MET A 511 28.84 -13.61 -10.84
N MET A 512 29.63 -13.23 -9.82
CA MET A 512 30.28 -11.93 -9.75
C MET A 512 31.35 -11.79 -10.83
N ARG A 513 31.16 -10.81 -11.72
CA ARG A 513 32.10 -10.44 -12.79
C ARG A 513 33.20 -9.53 -12.25
N LEU A 514 34.47 -9.84 -12.56
CA LEU A 514 35.63 -9.08 -12.09
C LEU A 514 36.09 -7.96 -13.05
N ASP A 515 35.57 -7.93 -14.28
CA ASP A 515 35.94 -6.97 -15.32
C ASP A 515 35.30 -5.60 -15.08
N SER A 516 36.03 -4.73 -14.38
CA SER A 516 35.63 -3.37 -14.01
C SER A 516 35.61 -2.41 -15.21
N GLN A 517 34.46 -2.32 -15.91
CA GLN A 517 33.99 -1.11 -16.62
C GLN A 517 32.47 -0.92 -16.58
N PHE A 518 31.69 -1.92 -16.14
CA PHE A 518 30.25 -1.76 -15.95
C PHE A 518 29.96 -1.14 -14.58
N THR A 519 29.62 0.14 -14.60
CA THR A 519 29.07 0.95 -13.51
C THR A 519 27.69 0.49 -13.03
N GLU A 520 27.13 -0.58 -13.59
CA GLU A 520 25.93 -1.21 -13.06
C GLU A 520 26.30 -1.95 -11.76
N SER A 521 25.93 -1.36 -10.63
CA SER A 521 25.87 -2.04 -9.34
C SER A 521 25.18 -3.39 -9.53
N ASP A 522 25.86 -4.50 -9.20
CA ASP A 522 25.22 -5.81 -9.28
C ASP A 522 24.07 -5.84 -8.27
N SER A 523 22.86 -5.61 -8.78
CA SER A 523 21.67 -5.38 -7.95
C SER A 523 21.40 -6.52 -6.98
N ALA A 524 21.79 -7.76 -7.36
CA ALA A 524 21.63 -8.95 -6.54
C ALA A 524 22.63 -9.00 -5.37
N LEU A 525 23.88 -8.54 -5.57
CA LEU A 525 24.84 -8.39 -4.47
C LEU A 525 24.39 -7.31 -3.49
N ASP A 526 23.82 -6.22 -4.01
CA ASP A 526 23.28 -5.15 -3.17
C ASP A 526 22.05 -5.62 -2.37
N ASP A 527 21.17 -6.43 -2.97
CA ASP A 527 20.07 -7.10 -2.26
C ASP A 527 20.59 -7.97 -1.11
N PHE A 528 21.59 -8.82 -1.38
CA PHE A 528 22.17 -9.69 -0.37
C PHE A 528 22.82 -8.90 0.76
N VAL A 529 23.66 -7.92 0.44
CA VAL A 529 24.37 -7.11 1.44
C VAL A 529 23.41 -6.29 2.31
N LEU A 530 22.28 -5.84 1.77
CA LEU A 530 21.25 -5.18 2.59
C LEU A 530 20.51 -6.18 3.49
N MET A 531 20.17 -7.36 2.96
CA MET A 531 19.19 -8.24 3.58
C MET A 531 19.78 -9.42 4.36
N HIS A 532 21.09 -9.68 4.29
CA HIS A 532 21.69 -10.84 4.95
C HIS A 532 21.42 -10.85 6.46
N CYS A 533 21.28 -9.69 7.12
CA CYS A 533 20.99 -9.63 8.56
C CYS A 533 19.68 -10.33 8.97
N VAL A 534 18.77 -10.59 8.02
CA VAL A 534 17.50 -11.29 8.24
C VAL A 534 17.67 -12.82 8.27
N PHE A 535 18.63 -13.37 7.53
CA PHE A 535 18.74 -14.82 7.31
C PHE A 535 20.15 -15.41 7.51
N LEU A 536 21.17 -14.57 7.60
CA LEU A 536 22.58 -14.91 7.79
C LEU A 536 23.29 -13.78 8.59
N PRO A 537 23.12 -13.73 9.93
CA PRO A 537 23.73 -12.68 10.77
C PRO A 537 25.26 -12.72 10.70
N ASN A 538 25.93 -11.61 11.06
CA ASN A 538 27.40 -11.50 10.97
C ASN A 538 28.16 -12.61 11.72
N SER A 539 27.62 -13.09 12.83
CA SER A 539 28.16 -14.24 13.58
C SER A 539 28.27 -15.53 12.77
N GLN A 540 27.49 -15.65 11.69
CA GLN A 540 27.55 -16.77 10.74
C GLN A 540 28.19 -16.35 9.42
N LEU A 541 27.85 -15.17 8.89
CA LEU A 541 28.38 -14.67 7.62
C LEU A 541 29.91 -14.52 7.64
N CYS A 542 30.47 -13.91 8.70
CA CYS A 542 31.90 -13.62 8.75
C CYS A 542 32.77 -14.89 8.70
N PRO A 543 32.51 -15.95 9.51
CA PRO A 543 33.21 -17.24 9.35
C PRO A 543 33.05 -17.85 7.96
N VAL A 544 31.85 -17.80 7.38
CA VAL A 544 31.58 -18.36 6.04
C VAL A 544 32.35 -17.62 4.95
N LEU A 545 32.43 -16.28 5.02
CA LEU A 545 33.24 -15.48 4.09
C LEU A 545 34.74 -15.82 4.20
N LEU A 546 35.25 -16.01 5.42
CA LEU A 546 36.64 -16.39 5.63
C LEU A 546 36.92 -17.81 5.11
N ALA A 547 35.97 -18.74 5.28
CA ALA A 547 36.05 -20.08 4.72
C ALA A 547 36.07 -20.04 3.18
N HIS A 548 35.19 -19.26 2.54
CA HIS A 548 35.23 -19.05 1.09
C HIS A 548 36.54 -18.40 0.63
N TYR A 549 37.13 -17.47 1.39
CA TYR A 549 38.42 -16.86 1.04
C TYR A 549 39.58 -17.85 1.01
N HIS A 550 39.55 -18.86 1.89
CA HIS A 550 40.57 -19.91 1.98
C HIS A 550 40.23 -21.15 1.15
N ALA A 551 39.05 -21.23 0.52
CA ALA A 551 38.63 -22.37 -0.28
C ALA A 551 39.56 -22.57 -1.49
N GLN A 552 39.95 -23.84 -1.69
CA GLN A 552 40.79 -24.28 -2.81
C GLN A 552 39.97 -25.09 -3.81
N ALA A 553 40.30 -24.98 -5.09
CA ALA A 553 39.69 -25.80 -6.13
C ALA A 553 40.05 -27.28 -5.94
N SER A 554 39.02 -28.14 -5.84
CA SER A 554 39.17 -29.58 -5.67
C SER A 554 39.51 -30.32 -6.98
N GLN A 555 39.26 -29.70 -8.13
CA GLN A 555 39.39 -30.28 -9.47
C GLN A 555 40.18 -29.34 -10.40
N GLY A 556 40.79 -29.90 -11.46
CA GLY A 556 41.56 -29.16 -12.46
C GLY A 556 43.08 -29.27 -12.32
N SER A 557 43.80 -28.77 -13.32
CA SER A 557 45.28 -28.64 -13.31
C SER A 557 45.76 -27.63 -12.27
N GLU A 558 47.04 -27.69 -11.89
CA GLU A 558 47.64 -26.74 -10.93
C GLU A 558 47.43 -25.27 -11.33
N GLN A 559 47.52 -24.97 -12.63
CA GLN A 559 47.29 -23.63 -13.16
C GLN A 559 45.82 -23.20 -13.05
N GLU A 560 44.88 -24.08 -13.42
CA GLU A 560 43.44 -23.80 -13.30
C GLU A 560 43.00 -23.63 -11.84
N LYS A 561 43.58 -24.43 -10.93
CA LYS A 561 43.34 -24.32 -9.49
C LYS A 561 43.85 -22.98 -8.95
N LEU A 562 45.03 -22.55 -9.39
CA LEU A 562 45.60 -21.25 -9.03
C LEU A 562 44.72 -20.09 -9.52
N ASP A 563 44.28 -20.14 -10.78
CA ASP A 563 43.44 -19.12 -11.40
C ASP A 563 42.04 -19.05 -10.75
N TYR A 564 41.42 -20.20 -10.47
CA TYR A 564 40.16 -20.27 -9.71
C TYR A 564 40.33 -19.65 -8.33
N THR A 565 41.36 -20.06 -7.58
CA THR A 565 41.62 -19.60 -6.21
C THR A 565 41.84 -18.09 -6.18
N LEU A 566 42.61 -17.56 -7.13
CA LEU A 566 42.83 -16.12 -7.26
C LEU A 566 41.52 -15.38 -7.53
N ASN A 567 40.71 -15.83 -8.49
CA ASN A 567 39.44 -15.19 -8.83
C ASN A 567 38.41 -15.28 -7.70
N ASN A 568 38.36 -16.40 -6.99
CA ASN A 568 37.53 -16.58 -5.80
C ASN A 568 37.92 -15.57 -4.70
N LYS A 569 39.21 -15.47 -4.35
CA LYS A 569 39.72 -14.47 -3.41
C LYS A 569 39.32 -13.04 -3.80
N ARG A 570 39.46 -12.69 -5.08
CA ARG A 570 39.05 -11.38 -5.62
C ARG A 570 37.54 -11.09 -5.44
N ARG A 571 36.68 -12.08 -5.69
CA ARG A 571 35.22 -11.98 -5.51
C ARG A 571 34.85 -11.77 -4.03
N VAL A 572 35.45 -12.55 -3.14
CA VAL A 572 35.22 -12.42 -1.69
C VAL A 572 35.68 -11.05 -1.20
N ILE A 573 36.87 -10.57 -1.60
CA ILE A 573 37.34 -9.22 -1.23
C ILE A 573 36.34 -8.15 -1.70
N ARG A 574 35.85 -8.24 -2.94
CA ARG A 574 34.85 -7.30 -3.46
C ARG A 574 33.53 -7.32 -2.68
N LEU A 575 33.05 -8.51 -2.31
CA LEU A 575 31.86 -8.65 -1.48
C LEU A 575 32.07 -8.01 -0.09
N VAL A 576 33.20 -8.28 0.56
CA VAL A 576 33.53 -7.71 1.88
C VAL A 576 33.62 -6.19 1.81
N MET A 577 34.24 -5.63 0.76
CA MET A 577 34.28 -4.18 0.56
C MET A 577 32.88 -3.58 0.38
N ARG A 578 32.01 -4.24 -0.40
CA ARG A 578 30.61 -3.79 -0.56
C ARG A 578 29.82 -3.88 0.75
N TRP A 579 29.98 -4.98 1.48
CA TRP A 579 29.38 -5.18 2.80
C TRP A 579 29.79 -4.09 3.79
N ALA A 580 31.10 -3.81 3.86
CA ALA A 580 31.63 -2.77 4.72
C ALA A 580 31.18 -1.36 4.31
N ALA A 581 31.02 -1.10 3.00
CA ALA A 581 30.51 0.18 2.51
C ALA A 581 29.04 0.42 2.86
N VAL A 582 28.20 -0.61 2.82
CA VAL A 582 26.76 -0.50 3.16
C VAL A 582 26.55 -0.37 4.66
N HIS A 583 27.32 -1.09 5.48
CA HIS A 583 27.19 -1.04 6.93
C HIS A 583 27.87 0.19 7.56
N GLY A 584 28.94 0.69 6.94
CA GLY A 584 29.66 1.89 7.37
C GLY A 584 30.00 1.88 8.87
N ASP A 585 29.68 2.98 9.55
CA ASP A 585 29.88 3.17 10.98
C ASP A 585 29.20 2.11 11.87
N GLN A 586 28.17 1.40 11.39
CA GLN A 586 27.48 0.39 12.20
C GLN A 586 28.35 -0.82 12.50
N LEU A 587 29.36 -1.11 11.67
CA LEU A 587 30.31 -2.21 11.90
C LEU A 587 31.08 -2.05 13.21
N GLN A 588 31.34 -0.81 13.63
CA GLN A 588 32.05 -0.51 14.89
C GLN A 588 31.26 -0.94 16.13
N GLN A 589 29.94 -1.12 16.00
CA GLN A 589 29.06 -1.52 17.10
C GLN A 589 28.90 -3.04 17.19
N ASP A 590 29.63 -3.80 16.38
CA ASP A 590 29.57 -5.27 16.33
C ASP A 590 30.99 -5.84 16.42
N GLU A 591 31.35 -6.35 17.60
CA GLU A 591 32.69 -6.88 17.88
C GLU A 591 33.09 -7.98 16.90
N VAL A 592 32.13 -8.82 16.47
CA VAL A 592 32.37 -9.88 15.48
C VAL A 592 32.79 -9.30 14.14
N SER A 593 32.12 -8.24 13.68
CA SER A 593 32.42 -7.58 12.42
C SER A 593 33.80 -6.91 12.43
N VAL A 594 34.17 -6.29 13.56
CA VAL A 594 35.49 -5.66 13.71
C VAL A 594 36.59 -6.71 13.71
N ALA A 595 36.47 -7.77 14.53
CA ALA A 595 37.44 -8.85 14.59
C ALA A 595 37.63 -9.52 13.21
N PHE A 596 36.52 -9.77 12.50
CA PHE A 596 36.57 -10.31 11.14
C PHE A 596 37.32 -9.41 10.17
N LEU A 597 37.06 -8.09 10.17
CA LEU A 597 37.74 -7.17 9.25
C LEU A 597 39.25 -7.12 9.50
N GLU A 598 39.68 -7.17 10.76
CA GLU A 598 41.10 -7.21 11.14
C GLU A 598 41.77 -8.51 10.68
N GLU A 599 41.14 -9.66 10.96
CA GLU A 599 41.62 -10.98 10.54
C GLU A 599 41.66 -11.11 9.02
N PHE A 600 40.60 -10.68 8.34
CA PHE A 600 40.49 -10.72 6.89
C PHE A 600 41.53 -9.81 6.21
N PHE A 601 41.74 -8.60 6.74
CA PHE A 601 42.79 -7.70 6.24
C PHE A 601 44.19 -8.32 6.37
N LEU A 602 44.48 -9.00 7.49
CA LEU A 602 45.75 -9.70 7.69
C LEU A 602 45.92 -10.86 6.69
N ALA A 603 44.87 -11.65 6.46
CA ALA A 603 44.88 -12.73 5.48
C ALA A 603 45.17 -12.21 4.06
N VAL A 604 44.46 -11.17 3.62
CA VAL A 604 44.67 -10.54 2.30
C VAL A 604 46.06 -9.93 2.18
N SER A 605 46.56 -9.31 3.25
CA SER A 605 47.91 -8.72 3.28
C SER A 605 49.01 -9.77 3.12
N ASN A 606 48.84 -10.95 3.72
CA ASN A 606 49.79 -12.04 3.59
C ASN A 606 49.76 -12.65 2.18
N ASP A 607 48.57 -12.85 1.63
CA ASP A 607 48.43 -13.39 0.26
C ASP A 607 48.94 -12.40 -0.79
N ALA A 608 48.75 -11.09 -0.63
CA ALA A 608 49.24 -10.07 -1.57
C ALA A 608 50.78 -9.99 -1.65
N LYS A 609 51.50 -10.53 -0.66
CA LYS A 609 52.97 -10.69 -0.74
C LYS A 609 53.37 -11.75 -1.76
N VAL A 610 52.56 -12.79 -1.91
CA VAL A 610 52.79 -13.94 -2.80
C VAL A 610 52.08 -13.76 -4.15
N LEU A 611 50.93 -13.10 -4.15
CA LEU A 611 50.05 -12.85 -5.30
C LEU A 611 49.98 -11.34 -5.58
N PRO A 612 50.85 -10.78 -6.44
CA PRO A 612 50.91 -9.34 -6.71
C PRO A 612 49.61 -8.76 -7.27
N THR A 613 48.79 -9.60 -7.89
CA THR A 613 47.48 -9.28 -8.49
C THR A 613 46.40 -8.86 -7.49
N LEU A 614 46.64 -9.02 -6.18
CA LEU A 614 45.74 -8.59 -5.09
C LEU A 614 46.11 -7.21 -4.52
N ARG A 615 47.24 -6.61 -4.92
CA ARG A 615 47.74 -5.36 -4.32
C ARG A 615 46.78 -4.18 -4.45
N ASP A 616 46.13 -4.02 -5.61
CA ASP A 616 45.19 -2.91 -5.84
C ASP A 616 43.97 -3.01 -4.90
N GLN A 617 43.46 -4.23 -4.73
CA GLN A 617 42.33 -4.52 -3.85
C GLN A 617 42.71 -4.37 -2.37
N LEU A 618 43.95 -4.72 -2.01
CA LEU A 618 44.47 -4.50 -0.67
C LEU A 618 44.49 -3.01 -0.30
N ILE A 619 44.88 -2.12 -1.23
CA ILE A 619 44.88 -0.66 -0.98
C ILE A 619 43.45 -0.15 -0.74
N GLU A 620 42.47 -0.66 -1.48
CA GLU A 620 41.06 -0.29 -1.32
C GLU A 620 40.46 -0.82 0.00
N LEU A 621 40.80 -2.07 0.36
CA LEU A 621 40.43 -2.68 1.63
C LEU A 621 41.08 -1.92 2.80
N GLU A 622 42.35 -1.54 2.68
CA GLU A 622 43.07 -0.75 3.68
C GLU A 622 42.38 0.60 3.93
N ARG A 623 41.94 1.30 2.87
CA ARG A 623 41.17 2.55 3.01
C ARG A 623 39.87 2.32 3.76
N THR A 624 39.18 1.21 3.48
CA THR A 624 37.90 0.86 4.12
C THR A 624 38.09 0.56 5.62
N VAL A 625 39.10 -0.25 5.96
CA VAL A 625 39.43 -0.61 7.35
C VAL A 625 39.96 0.62 8.12
N LYS A 626 40.83 1.44 7.51
CA LYS A 626 41.35 2.67 8.14
C LYS A 626 40.26 3.70 8.39
N ARG A 627 39.33 3.92 7.45
CA ARG A 627 38.17 4.80 7.67
C ARG A 627 37.37 4.33 8.91
N ASN A 628 37.08 3.04 8.98
CA ASN A 628 36.37 2.46 10.12
C ASN A 628 37.17 2.57 11.45
N ALA A 629 38.50 2.54 11.42
CA ALA A 629 39.35 2.67 12.62
C ALA A 629 39.61 4.12 13.05
N GLU A 630 39.78 5.06 12.12
CA GLU A 630 39.95 6.49 12.41
C GLU A 630 38.67 7.11 12.97
N ASP A 631 37.52 6.72 12.41
CA ASP A 631 36.22 7.11 12.95
C ASP A 631 36.07 6.61 14.41
N ALA A 632 36.47 5.37 14.71
CA ALA A 632 36.45 4.82 16.08
C ALA A 632 37.31 5.62 17.08
N ARG A 633 38.50 6.09 16.68
CA ARG A 633 39.37 6.94 17.53
C ARG A 633 38.81 8.36 17.71
N SER A 634 38.11 8.89 16.71
CA SER A 634 37.42 10.19 16.81
C SER A 634 36.19 10.12 17.73
N LEU A 635 35.54 8.95 17.78
CA LEU A 635 34.31 8.66 18.54
C LEU A 635 34.57 8.41 20.03
N GLN A 636 35.65 7.71 20.39
CA GLN A 636 36.07 7.57 21.80
C GLN A 636 36.33 8.92 22.48
N LYS A 637 36.71 9.97 21.72
CA LYS A 637 36.90 11.34 22.22
C LYS A 637 35.61 12.17 22.31
N LYS A 638 34.49 11.68 21.78
CA LYS A 638 33.19 12.38 21.73
C LYS A 638 32.04 11.49 22.24
N HIS A 639 32.20 10.85 23.40
CA HIS A 639 31.05 10.35 24.15
C HIS A 639 30.13 11.53 24.51
N LYS A 640 29.19 11.85 23.62
CA LYS A 640 28.16 12.85 23.88
C LYS A 640 27.13 12.19 24.77
N ILE A 641 27.02 12.67 26.00
CA ILE A 641 25.81 12.44 26.79
C ILE A 641 24.68 13.15 26.03
N LEU A 642 23.74 12.40 25.44
CA LEU A 642 22.56 12.91 24.75
C LEU A 642 21.58 13.44 25.81
N LEU A 643 21.98 14.54 26.44
CA LEU A 643 21.32 15.14 27.59
C LEU A 643 20.25 16.10 27.07
N ARG A 644 19.04 15.56 26.86
CA ARG A 644 17.76 16.26 26.60
C ARG A 644 17.23 16.30 25.17
N GLN A 645 17.69 15.53 24.19
CA GLN A 645 16.96 15.48 22.90
C GLN A 645 15.49 15.00 23.00
N PHE A 646 15.15 14.30 24.10
CA PHE A 646 13.79 13.89 24.47
C PHE A 646 13.14 14.76 25.56
N SER A 647 13.78 15.86 25.97
CA SER A 647 13.29 16.81 26.97
C SER A 647 13.33 18.22 26.38
N MET A 648 12.31 19.04 26.63
CA MET A 648 12.11 20.37 26.02
C MET A 648 13.26 21.36 26.33
N GLY A 649 14.38 21.33 25.61
CA GLY A 649 15.55 22.19 25.85
C GLY A 649 16.28 22.67 24.59
N ASP A 650 17.22 23.61 24.79
CA ASP A 650 17.92 24.40 23.76
C ASP A 650 18.79 23.60 22.77
N GLU A 651 19.06 22.31 23.01
CA GLU A 651 19.87 21.46 22.12
C GLU A 651 19.20 21.15 20.76
N LYS A 652 17.89 21.37 20.63
CA LYS A 652 17.16 21.25 19.33
C LYS A 652 17.71 22.17 18.24
N LEU A 653 18.48 23.19 18.62
CA LEU A 653 19.12 24.16 17.73
C LEU A 653 20.45 23.64 17.13
N GLN A 654 21.02 22.51 17.56
CA GLN A 654 22.21 22.00 16.88
C GLN A 654 21.87 21.26 15.57
N LYS A 655 22.79 21.31 14.59
CA LYS A 655 22.72 20.46 13.39
C LYS A 655 22.70 18.99 13.83
N ARG A 656 21.73 18.21 13.34
CA ARG A 656 21.58 16.81 13.78
C ARG A 656 22.74 15.95 13.29
N GLN A 657 23.13 15.00 14.14
CA GLN A 657 24.08 13.94 13.84
C GLN A 657 23.40 12.59 14.09
N PRO A 658 23.80 11.53 13.37
CA PRO A 658 23.24 10.19 13.57
C PRO A 658 23.43 9.72 15.02
N ILE A 659 22.35 9.25 15.64
CA ILE A 659 22.37 8.65 16.97
C ILE A 659 22.73 7.17 16.83
N LYS A 660 23.67 6.71 17.64
CA LYS A 660 24.21 5.34 17.63
C LYS A 660 23.65 4.51 18.79
N SER A 661 23.70 3.18 18.67
CA SER A 661 23.19 2.25 19.68
C SER A 661 23.88 2.42 21.04
N ASN A 662 25.20 2.64 21.03
CA ASN A 662 26.03 2.71 22.23
C ASN A 662 26.08 4.13 22.84
N ASP A 663 25.41 5.11 22.23
CA ASP A 663 25.30 6.44 22.81
C ASP A 663 24.54 6.34 24.13
N GLU A 664 24.92 7.15 25.11
CA GLU A 664 24.25 7.19 26.40
C GLU A 664 23.24 8.33 26.45
N ILE A 665 22.06 8.05 26.99
CA ILE A 665 21.00 9.02 27.20
C ILE A 665 20.78 9.26 28.69
N LEU A 666 20.43 10.51 29.02
CA LEU A 666 19.79 10.82 30.30
C LEU A 666 18.29 10.96 30.08
N PHE A 667 17.53 10.05 30.67
CA PHE A 667 16.10 9.94 30.45
C PHE A 667 15.34 9.98 31.78
N LYS A 668 14.22 10.72 31.82
CA LYS A 668 13.34 10.81 32.99
C LYS A 668 12.32 9.68 32.95
N VAL A 669 12.29 8.86 34.00
CA VAL A 669 11.25 7.83 34.21
C VAL A 669 10.41 8.24 35.41
N TYR A 670 9.11 8.43 35.19
CA TYR A 670 8.18 8.96 36.19
C TYR A 670 7.59 7.85 37.07
N CYS A 671 7.22 8.20 38.29
CA CYS A 671 6.48 7.35 39.21
C CYS A 671 5.00 7.75 39.24
N CYS A 672 4.16 6.96 39.91
CA CYS A 672 2.71 7.20 40.00
C CYS A 672 2.34 8.54 40.65
N ASP A 673 3.20 9.07 41.52
CA ASP A 673 3.06 10.36 42.20
C ASP A 673 3.62 11.55 41.39
N HIS A 674 3.97 11.31 40.12
CA HIS A 674 4.54 12.28 39.18
C HIS A 674 5.95 12.76 39.53
N THR A 675 6.60 12.19 40.55
CA THR A 675 8.06 12.33 40.73
C THR A 675 8.80 11.55 39.63
N TYR A 676 10.08 11.82 39.43
CA TYR A 676 10.85 11.09 38.42
C TYR A 676 12.28 10.79 38.85
N THR A 677 12.80 9.69 38.30
CA THR A 677 14.21 9.32 38.38
C THR A 677 14.86 9.54 37.02
N THR A 678 15.95 10.28 36.98
CA THR A 678 16.78 10.39 35.76
C THR A 678 17.74 9.22 35.70
N ILE A 679 17.61 8.34 34.71
CA ILE A 679 18.53 7.21 34.48
C ILE A 679 19.57 7.53 33.41
N ARG A 680 20.72 6.86 33.47
CA ARG A 680 21.78 6.88 32.45
C ARG A 680 21.92 5.48 31.87
N VAL A 681 21.52 5.32 30.61
CA VAL A 681 21.53 4.03 29.92
C VAL A 681 21.89 4.23 28.45
N SER A 682 22.30 3.16 27.77
CA SER A 682 22.50 3.16 26.32
C SER A 682 21.18 3.41 25.58
N VAL A 683 21.23 4.04 24.40
CA VAL A 683 20.06 4.19 23.51
C VAL A 683 19.43 2.84 23.19
N ALA A 684 20.25 1.80 22.94
CA ALA A 684 19.77 0.46 22.64
C ALA A 684 19.39 -0.37 23.88
N ALA A 685 19.36 0.25 25.08
CA ALA A 685 19.08 -0.45 26.32
C ALA A 685 17.75 -1.23 26.25
N SER A 686 17.76 -2.41 26.85
CA SER A 686 16.55 -3.22 27.01
C SER A 686 15.67 -2.67 28.12
N VAL A 687 14.37 -2.98 28.09
CA VAL A 687 13.44 -2.64 29.17
C VAL A 687 13.91 -3.20 30.51
N ARG A 688 14.52 -4.40 30.51
CA ARG A 688 15.12 -4.99 31.71
C ARG A 688 16.25 -4.11 32.29
N GLU A 689 17.13 -3.60 31.43
CA GLU A 689 18.21 -2.69 31.86
C GLU A 689 17.66 -1.36 32.37
N VAL A 690 16.62 -0.82 31.73
CA VAL A 690 15.92 0.38 32.17
C VAL A 690 15.29 0.18 33.55
N ILE A 691 14.54 -0.90 33.74
CA ILE A 691 13.93 -1.24 35.03
C ILE A 691 15.02 -1.42 36.10
N GLY A 692 16.11 -2.12 35.79
CA GLY A 692 17.25 -2.28 36.70
C GLY A 692 17.86 -0.93 37.12
N ALA A 693 18.07 -0.02 36.18
CA ALA A 693 18.61 1.32 36.46
C ALA A 693 17.65 2.20 37.29
N VAL A 694 16.33 2.02 37.13
CA VAL A 694 15.33 2.70 37.96
C VAL A 694 15.29 2.10 39.36
N ALA A 695 15.24 0.77 39.47
CA ALA A 695 15.19 0.04 40.73
C ALA A 695 16.40 0.35 41.62
N ASP A 696 17.60 0.40 41.04
CA ASP A 696 18.84 0.76 41.73
C ASP A 696 18.77 2.17 42.36
N LYS A 697 18.26 3.15 41.62
CA LYS A 697 18.11 4.52 42.10
C LYS A 697 16.98 4.72 43.11
N LEU A 698 15.89 3.94 42.98
CA LEU A 698 14.78 3.96 43.93
C LEU A 698 15.05 3.09 45.16
N GLY A 699 16.11 2.27 45.17
CA GLY A 699 16.37 1.28 46.22
C GLY A 699 15.27 0.23 46.34
N SER A 700 14.54 -0.04 45.24
CA SER A 700 13.39 -0.96 45.24
C SER A 700 13.83 -2.37 44.84
N ALA A 701 13.40 -3.36 45.62
CA ALA A 701 13.54 -4.78 45.30
C ALA A 701 12.27 -5.37 44.65
N GLU A 702 11.29 -4.52 44.30
CA GLU A 702 9.98 -4.92 43.79
C GLU A 702 9.99 -5.12 42.25
N ASP A 703 9.05 -5.94 41.77
CA ASP A 703 8.86 -6.22 40.34
C ASP A 703 8.16 -5.03 39.63
N LEU A 704 8.96 -4.10 39.12
CA LEU A 704 8.48 -2.89 38.43
C LEU A 704 8.13 -3.16 36.96
N LEU A 705 7.07 -2.54 36.50
CA LEU A 705 6.68 -2.49 35.09
C LEU A 705 7.07 -1.15 34.47
N LEU A 706 7.57 -1.20 33.24
CA LEU A 706 7.82 -0.02 32.43
C LEU A 706 6.62 0.24 31.50
N VAL A 707 6.04 1.43 31.59
CA VAL A 707 4.80 1.79 30.93
C VAL A 707 4.98 3.06 30.12
N ASN A 708 4.55 3.06 28.85
CA ASN A 708 4.33 4.28 28.08
C ASN A 708 2.92 4.80 28.34
N LEU A 709 2.82 6.06 28.75
CA LEU A 709 1.56 6.77 28.98
C LEU A 709 1.42 7.91 27.98
N SER A 710 0.37 7.87 27.16
CA SER A 710 0.06 8.91 26.18
C SER A 710 -0.61 10.13 26.82
N SER A 711 -0.69 11.25 26.11
CA SER A 711 -1.44 12.45 26.52
C SER A 711 -2.96 12.21 26.59
N ALA A 712 -3.46 11.17 25.94
CA ALA A 712 -4.86 10.73 26.02
C ALA A 712 -5.14 9.81 27.22
N GLY A 713 -4.11 9.47 28.02
CA GLY A 713 -4.23 8.54 29.16
C GLY A 713 -4.15 7.06 28.77
N GLU A 714 -3.83 6.74 27.52
CA GLU A 714 -3.64 5.36 27.08
C GLU A 714 -2.33 4.80 27.62
N LYS A 715 -2.38 3.58 28.15
CA LYS A 715 -1.29 2.90 28.83
C LYS A 715 -0.83 1.70 28.01
N SER A 716 0.46 1.61 27.73
CA SER A 716 1.06 0.44 27.08
C SER A 716 2.24 -0.08 27.89
N VAL A 717 2.14 -1.31 28.40
CA VAL A 717 3.21 -1.98 29.14
C VAL A 717 4.23 -2.55 28.16
N PHE A 718 5.52 -2.22 28.34
CA PHE A 718 6.59 -2.78 27.52
C PHE A 718 7.00 -4.17 28.01
N LYS A 719 7.45 -5.02 27.08
CA LYS A 719 7.98 -6.34 27.40
C LYS A 719 9.45 -6.21 27.86
N PRO A 720 9.95 -7.08 28.76
CA PRO A 720 11.33 -6.99 29.25
C PRO A 720 12.41 -7.07 28.17
N ASN A 721 12.12 -7.72 27.04
CA ASN A 721 13.05 -7.89 25.91
C ASN A 721 12.94 -6.78 24.86
N ASP A 722 12.02 -5.82 25.01
CA ASP A 722 11.95 -4.68 24.10
C ASP A 722 13.19 -3.82 24.28
N VAL A 723 13.70 -3.25 23.17
CA VAL A 723 14.94 -2.47 23.12
C VAL A 723 14.69 -1.10 22.50
N SER A 724 15.47 -0.09 22.90
CA SER A 724 15.39 1.28 22.35
C SER A 724 13.99 1.90 22.44
N VAL A 725 13.32 1.74 23.59
CA VAL A 725 11.93 2.17 23.76
C VAL A 725 11.74 3.70 23.80
N PHE A 726 12.79 4.47 24.04
CA PHE A 726 12.73 5.93 24.27
C PHE A 726 12.21 6.72 23.06
N SER A 727 12.61 6.31 21.85
CA SER A 727 12.19 6.97 20.61
C SER A 727 10.81 6.56 20.13
N THR A 728 10.27 5.47 20.68
CA THR A 728 8.96 4.92 20.28
C THR A 728 7.77 5.61 20.92
N LEU A 729 7.99 6.54 21.85
CA LEU A 729 6.95 7.31 22.53
C LEU A 729 6.20 8.23 21.54
N SER A 730 4.93 8.55 21.84
CA SER A 730 4.21 9.61 21.11
C SER A 730 4.86 10.98 21.36
N ILE A 731 4.36 12.03 20.69
CA ILE A 731 4.96 13.37 20.77
C ILE A 731 5.01 13.88 22.20
N ASN A 732 3.91 13.71 22.95
CA ASN A 732 3.85 14.06 24.37
C ASN A 732 3.83 12.83 25.28
N GLY A 733 4.17 11.65 24.77
CA GLY A 733 4.26 10.43 25.58
C GLY A 733 5.34 10.52 26.66
N ARG A 734 5.14 9.83 27.78
CA ARG A 734 6.09 9.75 28.89
C ARG A 734 6.23 8.32 29.38
N LEU A 735 7.40 8.03 29.95
CA LEU A 735 7.76 6.71 30.45
C LEU A 735 7.57 6.68 31.96
N PHE A 736 6.84 5.69 32.45
CA PHE A 736 6.56 5.47 33.85
C PHE A 736 7.12 4.13 34.32
N ALA A 737 7.59 4.08 35.55
CA ALA A 737 7.87 2.85 36.28
C ALA A 737 6.85 2.74 37.42
N CYS A 738 6.11 1.64 37.45
CA CYS A 738 5.09 1.42 38.47
C CYS A 738 4.94 -0.06 38.79
N ARG A 739 4.30 -0.36 39.91
CA ARG A 739 3.90 -1.74 40.22
C ARG A 739 2.62 -2.11 39.47
N ARG A 740 2.38 -3.42 39.33
CA ARG A 740 1.22 -3.94 38.62
C ARG A 740 -0.12 -3.51 39.22
N ASP A 741 -0.20 -3.38 40.54
CA ASP A 741 -1.38 -2.88 41.28
C ASP A 741 -1.65 -1.38 41.07
N GLN A 742 -0.62 -0.62 40.67
CA GLN A 742 -0.72 0.83 40.45
C GLN A 742 -1.02 1.20 38.99
N LEU A 743 -0.97 0.24 38.07
CA LEU A 743 -1.13 0.48 36.63
C LEU A 743 -2.40 1.28 36.30
N ASP A 744 -3.53 0.91 36.91
CA ASP A 744 -4.82 1.56 36.67
C ASP A 744 -4.88 2.99 37.24
N SER A 745 -4.07 3.29 38.25
CA SER A 745 -4.00 4.63 38.88
C SER A 745 -3.12 5.63 38.15
N LEU A 746 -2.30 5.21 37.18
CA LEU A 746 -1.44 6.13 36.41
C LEU A 746 -2.27 7.19 35.67
N THR A 747 -1.84 8.45 35.76
CA THR A 747 -2.47 9.61 35.11
C THR A 747 -1.43 10.44 34.33
N PRO A 748 -1.81 11.05 33.20
CA PRO A 748 -0.91 11.92 32.44
C PRO A 748 -0.40 13.11 33.25
N LEU A 749 0.81 13.57 32.92
CA LEU A 749 1.37 14.80 33.50
C LEU A 749 0.77 16.05 32.83
N PRO A 750 0.69 17.20 33.53
CA PRO A 750 0.23 18.47 32.93
C PRO A 750 1.05 18.87 31.69
N GLU A 751 2.35 18.60 31.67
CA GLU A 751 3.22 18.87 30.52
C GLU A 751 2.85 18.05 29.26
N GLN A 752 2.09 16.96 29.40
CA GLN A 752 1.66 16.12 28.28
C GLN A 752 0.43 16.69 27.56
N GLU A 753 -0.30 17.62 28.17
CA GLU A 753 -1.52 18.21 27.60
C GLU A 753 -1.20 19.13 26.40
N GLY A 754 0.04 19.61 26.31
CA GLY A 754 0.49 20.52 25.26
C GLY A 754 0.20 21.99 25.58
N PRO A 755 0.31 22.89 24.59
CA PRO A 755 0.14 24.33 24.80
C PRO A 755 -1.35 24.70 24.99
N SER A 756 -1.61 25.64 25.92
CA SER A 756 -2.95 26.21 26.12
C SER A 756 -3.23 27.47 25.26
N THR A 757 -2.17 28.09 24.72
CA THR A 757 -2.27 29.27 23.85
C THR A 757 -1.50 29.05 22.55
N GLY A 758 -2.11 29.37 21.41
CA GLY A 758 -1.46 29.26 20.10
C GLY A 758 -0.31 30.25 19.91
N SER A 759 0.59 29.95 18.97
CA SER A 759 1.79 30.75 18.67
C SER A 759 1.61 31.72 17.50
N LEU A 760 0.35 31.96 17.11
CA LEU A 760 -0.03 32.72 15.92
C LEU A 760 0.64 34.09 15.80
N THR A 761 0.81 34.85 16.88
CA THR A 761 1.42 36.19 16.85
C THR A 761 2.84 36.19 16.30
N THR A 762 3.62 35.16 16.64
CA THR A 762 4.98 34.96 16.15
C THR A 762 4.97 34.32 14.76
N PHE A 763 4.12 33.31 14.56
CA PHE A 763 4.04 32.55 13.30
C PHE A 763 3.52 33.39 12.13
N GLU A 764 2.56 34.30 12.36
CA GLU A 764 1.96 35.14 11.34
C GLU A 764 3.00 35.99 10.61
N LEU A 765 3.99 36.53 11.35
CA LEU A 765 5.07 37.40 10.85
C LEU A 765 6.10 36.67 9.98
N MET A 766 6.17 35.35 10.04
CA MET A 766 7.12 34.53 9.28
C MET A 766 6.62 34.32 7.85
N SER A 767 7.49 34.38 6.84
CA SER A 767 7.04 34.08 5.47
C SER A 767 6.76 32.57 5.31
N SER A 768 5.74 32.20 4.52
CA SER A 768 5.43 30.79 4.25
C SER A 768 6.61 30.06 3.58
N LYS A 769 7.41 30.78 2.77
CA LYS A 769 8.59 30.24 2.09
C LYS A 769 9.73 29.97 3.07
N ASP A 770 10.02 30.88 4.00
CA ASP A 770 11.07 30.70 5.01
C ASP A 770 10.75 29.53 5.95
N VAL A 771 9.49 29.42 6.38
CA VAL A 771 9.03 28.29 7.22
C VAL A 771 9.22 26.97 6.47
N ALA A 772 8.76 26.89 5.21
CA ALA A 772 8.91 25.68 4.38
C ALA A 772 10.38 25.33 4.10
N TYR A 773 11.22 26.33 3.89
CA TYR A 773 12.66 26.17 3.70
C TYR A 773 13.32 25.58 4.95
N HIS A 774 13.12 26.21 6.12
CA HIS A 774 13.74 25.75 7.36
C HIS A 774 13.20 24.39 7.79
N MET A 775 11.92 24.10 7.51
CA MET A 775 11.32 22.78 7.72
C MET A 775 11.98 21.74 6.84
N THR A 776 12.14 22.02 5.54
CA THR A 776 12.82 21.12 4.60
C THR A 776 14.28 20.90 4.96
N SER A 777 15.00 21.95 5.37
CA SER A 777 16.37 21.82 5.85
C SER A 777 16.48 20.94 7.09
N TYR A 778 15.55 21.08 8.05
CA TYR A 778 15.56 20.27 9.26
C TYR A 778 15.15 18.81 8.99
N ASP A 779 14.16 18.60 8.13
CA ASP A 779 13.73 17.27 7.71
C ASP A 779 14.85 16.55 6.94
N TRP A 780 15.62 17.25 6.10
CA TRP A 780 16.81 16.69 5.46
C TRP A 780 17.87 16.26 6.47
N GLU A 781 18.11 17.03 7.54
CA GLU A 781 19.04 16.62 8.59
C GLU A 781 18.60 15.32 9.27
N LEU A 782 17.31 15.21 9.62
CA LEU A 782 16.75 14.00 10.21
C LEU A 782 16.82 12.82 9.24
N PHE A 783 16.46 13.03 7.97
CA PHE A 783 16.45 12.00 6.95
C PHE A 783 17.85 11.46 6.61
N HIS A 784 18.88 12.31 6.61
CA HIS A 784 20.27 11.87 6.45
C HIS A 784 20.78 11.08 7.65
N CYS A 785 20.23 11.29 8.86
CA CYS A 785 20.60 10.52 10.03
C CYS A 785 20.07 9.07 9.97
N VAL A 786 19.03 8.79 9.17
CA VAL A 786 18.46 7.45 9.03
C VAL A 786 19.39 6.56 8.22
N HIS A 787 19.93 5.51 8.86
CA HIS A 787 20.67 4.48 8.14
C HIS A 787 19.72 3.54 7.38
N GLU A 788 20.16 2.98 6.25
CA GLU A 788 19.33 2.10 5.41
C GLU A 788 18.86 0.86 6.16
N LEU A 789 19.75 0.29 6.97
CA LEU A 789 19.46 -0.88 7.79
C LEU A 789 18.43 -0.60 8.89
N GLU A 790 18.22 0.66 9.31
CA GLU A 790 17.15 0.97 10.29
C GLU A 790 15.76 0.66 9.73
N LEU A 791 15.55 0.83 8.41
CA LEU A 791 14.30 0.46 7.75
C LEU A 791 14.06 -1.06 7.83
N ILE A 792 15.13 -1.85 7.69
CA ILE A 792 15.07 -3.31 7.76
C ILE A 792 14.81 -3.77 9.20
N TYR A 793 15.54 -3.23 10.17
CA TYR A 793 15.36 -3.55 11.59
C TYR A 793 13.97 -3.17 12.08
N HIS A 794 13.44 -2.03 11.62
CA HIS A 794 12.07 -1.62 11.91
C HIS A 794 11.05 -2.62 11.35
N THR A 795 11.24 -3.07 10.11
CA THR A 795 10.29 -3.95 9.40
C THR A 795 10.27 -5.37 9.96
N PHE A 796 11.42 -5.94 10.33
CA PHE A 796 11.53 -7.32 10.85
C PHE A 796 11.49 -7.42 12.38
N GLY A 797 11.44 -6.28 13.08
CA GLY A 797 11.44 -6.18 14.53
C GLY A 797 12.82 -5.95 15.12
N ARG A 798 12.95 -4.84 15.86
CA ARG A 798 14.19 -4.39 16.52
C ARG A 798 14.74 -5.43 17.50
N GLN A 799 13.85 -6.12 18.20
CA GLN A 799 14.17 -7.17 19.17
C GLN A 799 14.87 -8.38 18.56
N CYS A 800 14.60 -8.68 17.27
CA CYS A 800 15.22 -9.80 16.57
C CYS A 800 16.69 -9.52 16.25
N VAL A 801 17.03 -8.25 16.01
CA VAL A 801 18.36 -7.83 15.54
C VAL A 801 19.19 -7.15 16.64
N LYS A 802 18.57 -6.77 17.78
CA LYS A 802 19.19 -6.05 18.90
C LYS A 802 19.91 -4.77 18.47
N LYS A 803 19.36 -4.06 17.49
CA LYS A 803 19.87 -2.77 16.99
C LYS A 803 18.80 -1.69 17.13
N THR A 804 19.25 -0.44 17.28
CA THR A 804 18.36 0.71 17.38
C THR A 804 17.87 1.18 16.00
N THR A 805 16.72 1.84 15.98
CA THR A 805 16.15 2.55 14.82
C THR A 805 15.77 3.98 15.18
N VAL A 806 16.45 4.54 16.19
CA VAL A 806 16.12 5.83 16.79
C VAL A 806 16.05 6.97 15.78
N ASN A 807 16.90 6.97 14.74
CA ASN A 807 16.90 8.05 13.75
C ASN A 807 15.65 7.94 12.88
N LEU A 808 15.29 6.73 12.47
CA LEU A 808 14.03 6.48 11.77
C LEU A 808 12.83 6.87 12.63
N ASP A 809 12.79 6.46 13.90
CA ASP A 809 11.69 6.76 14.82
C ASP A 809 11.49 8.27 15.01
N LEU A 810 12.58 9.02 15.18
CA LEU A 810 12.54 10.49 15.29
C LEU A 810 12.03 11.13 14.00
N PHE A 811 12.42 10.61 12.84
CA PHE A 811 11.97 11.14 11.55
C PHE A 811 10.49 10.81 11.28
N LEU A 812 10.01 9.62 11.64
CA LEU A 812 8.59 9.27 11.58
C LEU A 812 7.78 10.09 12.59
N ARG A 813 8.31 10.33 13.79
CA ARG A 813 7.68 11.21 14.80
C ARG A 813 7.57 12.65 14.32
N ARG A 814 8.55 13.14 13.56
CA ARG A 814 8.53 14.47 12.94
C ARG A 814 7.33 14.66 12.01
N PHE A 815 6.92 13.63 11.27
CA PHE A 815 5.71 13.68 10.45
C PHE A 815 4.48 14.02 11.30
N ASN A 816 4.27 13.27 12.39
CA ASN A 816 3.16 13.50 13.31
C ASN A 816 3.27 14.86 14.00
N GLU A 817 4.49 15.31 14.37
CA GLU A 817 4.72 16.62 14.98
C GLU A 817 4.24 17.77 14.07
N ILE A 818 4.56 17.71 12.76
CA ILE A 818 4.09 18.70 11.78
C ILE A 818 2.56 18.61 11.61
N GLN A 819 2.00 17.40 11.54
CA GLN A 819 0.55 17.21 11.41
C GLN A 819 -0.21 17.81 12.61
N PHE A 820 0.18 17.46 13.83
CA PHE A 820 -0.45 17.97 15.04
C PHE A 820 -0.19 19.46 15.27
N TRP A 821 0.93 20.00 14.79
CA TRP A 821 1.18 21.43 14.79
C TRP A 821 0.12 22.21 14.01
N VAL A 822 -0.24 21.74 12.81
CA VAL A 822 -1.31 22.34 12.00
C VAL A 822 -2.64 22.33 12.76
N ILE A 823 -3.01 21.17 13.31
CA ILE A 823 -4.29 21.00 14.02
C ILE A 823 -4.33 21.87 15.28
N THR A 824 -3.24 21.91 16.04
CA THR A 824 -3.10 22.70 17.28
C THR A 824 -3.29 24.18 16.99
N GLU A 825 -2.57 24.75 16.02
CA GLU A 825 -2.67 26.17 15.69
C GLU A 825 -4.07 26.54 15.15
N MET A 826 -4.70 25.65 14.37
CA MET A 826 -6.07 25.87 13.88
C MET A 826 -7.11 25.86 15.01
N CYS A 827 -6.99 24.93 15.97
CA CYS A 827 -7.94 24.77 17.08
C CYS A 827 -7.74 25.81 18.19
N LEU A 828 -6.52 26.34 18.37
CA LEU A 828 -6.24 27.41 19.32
C LEU A 828 -6.52 28.82 18.75
N CYS A 829 -6.86 28.92 17.46
CA CYS A 829 -7.20 30.20 16.82
C CYS A 829 -8.70 30.52 16.95
N SER A 830 -9.06 31.21 18.03
CA SER A 830 -10.46 31.59 18.33
C SER A 830 -11.09 32.51 17.26
N GLN A 831 -10.33 33.47 16.74
CA GLN A 831 -10.83 34.47 15.79
C GLN A 831 -10.99 33.90 14.37
N LEU A 832 -12.23 33.82 13.88
CA LEU A 832 -12.55 33.27 12.54
C LEU A 832 -11.73 33.90 11.41
N SER A 833 -11.59 35.22 11.38
CA SER A 833 -10.83 35.93 10.32
C SER A 833 -9.36 35.51 10.29
N LYS A 834 -8.72 35.42 11.47
CA LYS A 834 -7.34 34.96 11.61
C LYS A 834 -7.20 33.48 11.28
N ARG A 835 -8.17 32.66 11.66
CA ARG A 835 -8.19 31.22 11.34
C ARG A 835 -8.25 30.96 9.83
N VAL A 836 -9.01 31.77 9.07
CA VAL A 836 -9.00 31.73 7.60
C VAL A 836 -7.63 32.12 7.02
N GLN A 837 -6.96 33.13 7.60
CA GLN A 837 -5.61 33.51 7.19
C GLN A 837 -4.58 32.41 7.49
N LEU A 838 -4.73 31.74 8.63
CA LEU A 838 -3.89 30.60 9.05
C LEU A 838 -4.07 29.40 8.11
N LEU A 839 -5.31 29.05 7.77
CA LEU A 839 -5.62 28.01 6.78
C LEU A 839 -4.94 28.30 5.43
N LYS A 840 -5.09 29.54 4.93
CA LYS A 840 -4.41 30.01 3.71
C LYS A 840 -2.88 29.93 3.84
N LYS A 841 -2.32 30.20 5.02
CA LYS A 841 -0.88 30.16 5.28
C LYS A 841 -0.35 28.72 5.26
N PHE A 842 -1.05 27.76 5.84
CA PHE A 842 -0.69 26.34 5.79
C PHE A 842 -0.73 25.78 4.36
N ILE A 843 -1.76 26.11 3.57
CA ILE A 843 -1.82 25.71 2.16
C ILE A 843 -0.61 26.25 1.38
N LYS A 844 -0.17 27.50 1.65
CA LYS A 844 1.05 28.05 1.05
C LYS A 844 2.32 27.35 1.50
N ILE A 845 2.43 26.99 2.78
CA ILE A 845 3.58 26.25 3.31
C ILE A 845 3.66 24.88 2.64
N ALA A 846 2.53 24.17 2.53
CA ALA A 846 2.45 22.89 1.81
C ALA A 846 2.91 23.04 0.35
N ALA A 847 2.42 24.07 -0.36
CA ALA A 847 2.83 24.35 -1.73
C ALA A 847 4.35 24.52 -1.87
N HIS A 848 5.00 25.28 -0.98
CA HIS A 848 6.45 25.45 -0.98
C HIS A 848 7.21 24.17 -0.57
N CYS A 849 6.67 23.35 0.35
CA CYS A 849 7.28 22.07 0.67
C CYS A 849 7.29 21.13 -0.55
N LYS A 850 6.19 21.09 -1.29
CA LYS A 850 6.10 20.36 -2.56
C LYS A 850 7.08 20.91 -3.61
N GLU A 851 7.21 22.23 -3.72
CA GLU A 851 8.21 22.90 -4.59
C GLU A 851 9.65 22.48 -4.24
N TYR A 852 9.97 22.39 -2.94
CA TYR A 852 11.26 21.89 -2.46
C TYR A 852 11.42 20.36 -2.52
N ARG A 853 10.45 19.63 -3.11
CA ARG A 853 10.41 18.16 -3.16
C ARG A 853 10.44 17.50 -1.78
N ASN A 854 10.00 18.22 -0.74
CA ASN A 854 9.74 17.68 0.59
C ASN A 854 8.30 17.20 0.67
N LEU A 855 8.05 16.00 0.13
CA LEU A 855 6.73 15.41 0.11
C LEU A 855 6.29 14.95 1.50
N ASN A 856 7.24 14.60 2.39
CA ASN A 856 6.94 14.22 3.77
C ASN A 856 6.21 15.34 4.53
N ALA A 857 6.79 16.55 4.58
CA ALA A 857 6.17 17.68 5.27
C ALA A 857 4.93 18.22 4.52
N PHE A 858 4.94 18.17 3.18
CA PHE A 858 3.76 18.48 2.39
C PHE A 858 2.55 17.64 2.84
N PHE A 859 2.68 16.31 2.86
CA PHE A 859 1.59 15.44 3.29
C PHE A 859 1.25 15.60 4.77
N ALA A 860 2.23 15.82 5.65
CA ALA A 860 1.96 16.08 7.07
C ALA A 860 1.05 17.31 7.25
N VAL A 861 1.29 18.39 6.49
CA VAL A 861 0.44 19.59 6.54
C VAL A 861 -0.96 19.32 5.98
N ILE A 862 -1.07 18.64 4.84
CA ILE A 862 -2.37 18.34 4.22
C ILE A 862 -3.19 17.38 5.08
N MET A 863 -2.58 16.35 5.67
CA MET A 863 -3.24 15.45 6.62
C MET A 863 -3.67 16.17 7.90
N GLY A 864 -2.90 17.19 8.33
CA GLY A 864 -3.31 18.06 9.44
C GLY A 864 -4.55 18.89 9.12
N LEU A 865 -4.64 19.44 7.90
CA LEU A 865 -5.82 20.19 7.43
C LEU A 865 -7.05 19.29 7.20
N SER A 866 -6.82 18.03 6.83
CA SER A 866 -7.88 17.04 6.57
C SER A 866 -8.38 16.36 7.85
N ASN A 867 -7.71 16.58 8.99
CA ASN A 867 -8.10 16.02 10.29
C ASN A 867 -9.54 16.43 10.65
N PRO A 868 -10.36 15.53 11.24
CA PRO A 868 -11.75 15.83 11.60
C PRO A 868 -11.97 17.10 12.44
N ALA A 869 -11.01 17.47 13.30
CA ALA A 869 -11.09 18.70 14.08
C ALA A 869 -10.94 19.98 13.23
N VAL A 870 -10.30 19.89 12.05
CA VAL A 870 -10.11 21.03 11.13
C VAL A 870 -11.10 21.01 9.97
N SER A 871 -11.34 19.84 9.36
CA SER A 871 -12.23 19.70 8.20
C SER A 871 -13.69 20.02 8.54
N ARG A 872 -14.11 19.83 9.80
CA ARG A 872 -15.47 20.19 10.26
C ARG A 872 -15.74 21.69 10.38
N LEU A 873 -14.73 22.56 10.32
CA LEU A 873 -14.85 24.02 10.52
C LEU A 873 -15.43 24.71 9.29
N THR A 874 -16.69 24.39 8.96
CA THR A 874 -17.40 24.82 7.76
C THR A 874 -17.35 26.33 7.51
N GLN A 875 -17.54 27.15 8.56
CA GLN A 875 -17.52 28.62 8.41
C GLN A 875 -16.12 29.14 8.02
N THR A 876 -15.08 28.43 8.46
CA THR A 876 -13.69 28.74 8.12
C THR A 876 -13.40 28.37 6.66
N TRP A 877 -13.78 27.15 6.25
CA TRP A 877 -13.57 26.68 4.88
C TRP A 877 -14.38 27.47 3.86
N GLU A 878 -15.62 27.83 4.15
CA GLU A 878 -16.49 28.62 3.27
C GLU A 878 -15.84 29.97 2.92
N LYS A 879 -15.27 30.66 3.91
CA LYS A 879 -14.62 31.97 3.77
C LYS A 879 -13.23 31.93 3.14
N LEU A 880 -12.67 30.74 2.88
CA LEU A 880 -11.39 30.62 2.18
C LEU A 880 -11.53 31.08 0.71
N PRO A 881 -10.63 31.92 0.17
CA PRO A 881 -10.70 32.32 -1.23
C PRO A 881 -10.63 31.12 -2.17
N SER A 882 -11.44 31.13 -3.24
CA SER A 882 -11.60 30.02 -4.20
C SER A 882 -10.27 29.50 -4.78
N LYS A 883 -9.29 30.39 -5.02
CA LYS A 883 -7.93 30.02 -5.44
C LYS A 883 -7.28 29.00 -4.50
N PHE A 884 -7.40 29.19 -3.17
CA PHE A 884 -6.78 28.30 -2.19
C PHE A 884 -7.60 27.04 -1.94
N LYS A 885 -8.94 27.09 -2.10
CA LYS A 885 -9.77 25.87 -2.15
C LYS A 885 -9.31 24.94 -3.26
N LYS A 886 -9.09 25.47 -4.47
CA LYS A 886 -8.58 24.70 -5.62
C LYS A 886 -7.22 24.06 -5.33
N PHE A 887 -6.27 24.82 -4.79
CA PHE A 887 -4.98 24.25 -4.39
C PHE A 887 -5.10 23.13 -3.36
N TYR A 888 -5.96 23.31 -2.35
CA TYR A 888 -6.16 22.27 -1.33
C TYR A 888 -6.73 20.97 -1.93
N VAL A 889 -7.76 21.06 -2.77
CA VAL A 889 -8.35 19.89 -3.46
C VAL A 889 -7.31 19.19 -4.34
N GLU A 890 -6.50 19.94 -5.11
CA GLU A 890 -5.41 19.35 -5.89
C GLU A 890 -4.37 18.63 -5.02
N PHE A 891 -4.11 19.14 -3.81
CA PHE A 891 -3.20 18.52 -2.87
C PHE A 891 -3.79 17.28 -2.21
N GLU A 892 -5.08 17.30 -1.88
CA GLU A 892 -5.82 16.18 -1.32
C GLU A 892 -5.92 15.01 -2.31
N ASN A 893 -6.15 15.30 -3.60
CA ASN A 893 -6.18 14.29 -4.65
C ASN A 893 -4.86 13.50 -4.79
N MET A 894 -3.73 14.09 -4.37
CA MET A 894 -2.45 13.37 -4.35
C MET A 894 -2.36 12.31 -3.24
N MET A 895 -3.21 12.41 -2.21
CA MET A 895 -3.32 11.44 -1.12
C MET A 895 -4.22 10.25 -1.44
N ASP A 896 -4.92 10.26 -2.59
CA ASP A 896 -5.87 9.21 -2.98
C ASP A 896 -5.23 7.81 -2.83
N PRO A 897 -5.76 6.95 -1.93
CA PRO A 897 -5.21 5.61 -1.69
C PRO A 897 -5.51 4.63 -2.82
N SER A 898 -6.40 4.98 -3.75
CA SER A 898 -6.81 4.13 -4.86
C SER A 898 -5.62 3.59 -5.65
N ARG A 899 -5.70 2.31 -6.02
CA ARG A 899 -4.66 1.59 -6.77
C ARG A 899 -3.27 1.72 -6.12
N ASN A 900 -3.22 1.57 -4.80
CA ASN A 900 -2.01 1.68 -3.97
C ASN A 900 -1.31 3.04 -4.11
N HIS A 901 -2.05 4.12 -3.87
CA HIS A 901 -1.55 5.50 -3.94
C HIS A 901 -0.93 5.87 -5.31
N ARG A 902 -1.60 5.48 -6.41
CA ARG A 902 -1.09 5.68 -7.78
C ARG A 902 -0.75 7.14 -8.07
N ALA A 903 -1.58 8.09 -7.63
CA ALA A 903 -1.36 9.53 -7.82
C ALA A 903 0.00 9.99 -7.24
N TYR A 904 0.30 9.60 -6.01
CA TYR A 904 1.59 9.86 -5.37
C TYR A 904 2.75 9.17 -6.13
N ARG A 905 2.60 7.89 -6.46
CA ARG A 905 3.67 7.12 -7.13
C ARG A 905 4.04 7.70 -8.50
N LEU A 906 3.04 8.08 -9.30
CA LEU A 906 3.24 8.75 -10.59
C LEU A 906 3.89 10.13 -10.44
N THR A 907 3.56 10.86 -9.36
CA THR A 907 4.19 12.14 -9.06
C THR A 907 5.68 11.94 -8.75
N VAL A 908 6.03 11.01 -7.85
CA VAL A 908 7.42 10.75 -7.44
C VAL A 908 8.27 10.22 -8.59
N ALA A 909 7.71 9.34 -9.43
CA ALA A 909 8.42 8.78 -10.58
C ALA A 909 8.88 9.83 -11.60
N LYS A 910 8.30 11.04 -11.58
CA LYS A 910 8.67 12.18 -12.44
C LYS A 910 9.66 13.14 -11.78
N LEU A 911 9.94 12.98 -10.49
CA LEU A 911 10.85 13.84 -9.75
C LEU A 911 12.25 13.23 -9.79
N GLU A 912 13.26 14.09 -9.98
CA GLU A 912 14.65 13.72 -9.74
C GLU A 912 15.06 14.07 -8.30
N PRO A 913 16.05 13.38 -7.71
CA PRO A 913 16.68 13.76 -6.44
C PRO A 913 17.21 15.20 -6.46
N PRO A 914 17.38 15.87 -5.31
CA PRO A 914 17.03 15.46 -3.94
C PRO A 914 15.51 15.46 -3.67
N ILE A 915 14.98 14.39 -3.06
CA ILE A 915 13.57 14.22 -2.69
C ILE A 915 13.48 13.74 -1.23
N ILE A 916 12.52 14.26 -0.44
CA ILE A 916 12.09 13.61 0.80
C ILE A 916 10.74 12.93 0.52
N PRO A 917 10.69 11.58 0.47
CA PRO A 917 9.48 10.85 0.10
C PRO A 917 8.44 10.85 1.23
N PHE A 918 7.22 10.39 0.93
CA PHE A 918 6.18 10.20 1.93
C PHE A 918 6.51 8.95 2.77
N MET A 919 7.28 9.14 3.84
CA MET A 919 7.86 8.03 4.61
C MET A 919 6.83 7.08 5.22
N PRO A 920 5.69 7.53 5.79
CA PRO A 920 4.66 6.62 6.27
C PRO A 920 4.19 5.59 5.24
N LEU A 921 4.05 6.00 3.97
CA LEU A 921 3.67 5.08 2.89
C LEU A 921 4.79 4.09 2.55
N LEU A 922 6.06 4.51 2.56
CA LEU A 922 7.17 3.57 2.35
C LEU A 922 7.29 2.54 3.49
N ILE A 923 7.08 2.95 4.74
CA ILE A 923 7.04 2.01 5.87
C ILE A 923 5.85 1.05 5.76
N LYS A 924 4.70 1.55 5.31
CA LYS A 924 3.54 0.71 4.97
C LYS A 924 3.90 -0.31 3.89
N ASP A 925 4.53 0.10 2.79
CA ASP A 925 4.95 -0.81 1.71
C ASP A 925 5.85 -1.94 2.24
N MET A 926 6.83 -1.62 3.10
CA MET A 926 7.72 -2.61 3.71
C MET A 926 6.98 -3.55 4.67
N THR A 927 6.07 -3.01 5.49
CA THR A 927 5.28 -3.78 6.46
C THR A 927 4.34 -4.76 5.74
N PHE A 928 3.58 -4.29 4.75
CA PHE A 928 2.71 -5.15 3.93
C PHE A 928 3.49 -6.20 3.14
N THR A 929 4.67 -5.84 2.61
CA THR A 929 5.56 -6.82 1.97
C THR A 929 6.05 -7.87 2.97
N HIS A 930 6.36 -7.47 4.21
CA HIS A 930 6.83 -8.38 5.24
C HIS A 930 5.74 -9.35 5.72
N GLU A 931 4.54 -8.83 6.01
CA GLU A 931 3.40 -9.62 6.50
C GLU A 931 2.77 -10.49 5.40
N GLY A 932 2.69 -9.97 4.17
CA GLY A 932 2.09 -10.68 3.04
C GLY A 932 2.97 -11.79 2.43
N ASN A 933 4.26 -11.84 2.76
CA ASN A 933 5.20 -12.81 2.19
C ASN A 933 5.97 -13.55 3.29
N LYS A 934 6.03 -14.88 3.23
CA LYS A 934 6.84 -15.64 4.18
C LYS A 934 8.34 -15.40 3.97
N THR A 935 9.09 -15.26 5.08
CA THR A 935 10.57 -15.14 5.05
C THR A 935 11.23 -16.45 4.61
N PHE A 936 10.64 -17.59 4.96
CA PHE A 936 11.10 -18.92 4.57
C PHE A 936 9.99 -19.70 3.87
N ILE A 937 10.33 -20.39 2.78
CA ILE A 937 9.46 -21.30 2.02
C ILE A 937 10.19 -22.64 1.96
N ASP A 938 9.59 -23.70 2.47
CA ASP A 938 10.19 -25.04 2.53
C ASP A 938 11.60 -25.06 3.14
N ASN A 939 11.78 -24.27 4.22
CA ASN A 939 13.05 -24.03 4.91
C ASN A 939 14.13 -23.28 4.09
N LEU A 940 13.83 -22.84 2.87
CA LEU A 940 14.68 -21.97 2.07
C LEU A 940 14.34 -20.50 2.32
N VAL A 941 15.35 -19.63 2.32
CA VAL A 941 15.18 -18.17 2.38
C VAL A 941 14.43 -17.73 1.13
N ASN A 942 13.31 -17.02 1.30
CA ASN A 942 12.59 -16.40 0.21
C ASN A 942 13.33 -15.13 -0.24
N PHE A 943 14.23 -15.26 -1.21
CA PHE A 943 15.05 -14.16 -1.70
C PHE A 943 14.28 -13.18 -2.60
N GLU A 944 13.15 -13.61 -3.19
CA GLU A 944 12.21 -12.70 -3.85
C GLU A 944 11.66 -11.66 -2.86
N LYS A 945 11.19 -12.11 -1.68
CA LYS A 945 10.78 -11.21 -0.58
C LYS A 945 11.93 -10.27 -0.17
N MET A 946 13.15 -10.80 -0.04
CA MET A 946 14.31 -9.97 0.32
C MET A 946 14.53 -8.84 -0.70
N ARG A 947 14.46 -9.16 -1.99
CA ARG A 947 14.57 -8.18 -3.09
C ARG A 947 13.45 -7.13 -3.05
N MET A 948 12.21 -7.54 -2.80
CA MET A 948 11.08 -6.60 -2.70
C MET A 948 11.30 -5.54 -1.60
N ILE A 949 11.77 -5.98 -0.43
CA ILE A 949 12.09 -5.07 0.68
C ILE A 949 13.30 -4.20 0.36
N ALA A 950 14.37 -4.80 -0.19
CA ALA A 950 15.58 -4.08 -0.61
C ALA A 950 15.27 -2.98 -1.65
N ASN A 951 14.34 -3.22 -2.58
CA ASN A 951 13.92 -2.20 -3.55
C ASN A 951 13.37 -0.94 -2.87
N THR A 952 12.59 -1.08 -1.79
CA THR A 952 12.07 0.07 -1.04
C THR A 952 13.21 0.85 -0.36
N VAL A 953 14.20 0.15 0.18
CA VAL A 953 15.42 0.76 0.75
C VAL A 953 16.22 1.49 -0.34
N LYS A 954 16.35 0.91 -1.54
CA LYS A 954 17.00 1.55 -2.69
C LYS A 954 16.28 2.80 -3.17
N ILE A 955 14.94 2.85 -3.08
CA ILE A 955 14.17 4.09 -3.35
C ILE A 955 14.60 5.20 -2.39
N VAL A 956 14.71 4.91 -1.08
CA VAL A 956 15.20 5.87 -0.09
C VAL A 956 16.61 6.34 -0.43
N ARG A 957 17.50 5.42 -0.83
CA ARG A 957 18.86 5.74 -1.29
C ARG A 957 18.87 6.66 -2.50
N TYR A 958 18.04 6.38 -3.50
CA TYR A 958 17.91 7.22 -4.71
C TYR A 958 17.42 8.62 -4.34
N CYS A 959 16.38 8.74 -3.51
CA CYS A 959 15.81 10.01 -3.08
C CYS A 959 16.85 10.97 -2.47
N ARG A 960 17.85 10.44 -1.74
CA ARG A 960 18.93 11.18 -1.09
C ARG A 960 20.29 11.13 -1.81
N SER A 961 20.32 10.68 -3.06
CA SER A 961 21.57 10.55 -3.84
C SER A 961 22.21 11.89 -4.22
N GLN A 962 21.44 12.98 -4.16
CA GLN A 962 21.90 14.35 -4.36
C GLN A 962 21.69 15.17 -3.09
N THR A 963 22.53 16.19 -2.89
CA THR A 963 22.43 17.09 -1.74
C THR A 963 21.36 18.14 -1.96
N PHE A 964 20.58 18.45 -0.93
CA PHE A 964 19.69 19.61 -0.94
C PHE A 964 20.50 20.91 -0.85
N SER A 965 20.61 21.63 -1.96
CA SER A 965 21.16 22.98 -2.03
C SER A 965 20.17 23.89 -2.77
N PRO A 966 19.35 24.65 -2.04
CA PRO A 966 18.45 25.62 -2.66
C PRO A 966 19.22 26.81 -3.24
N ASP A 967 18.77 27.35 -4.37
CA ASP A 967 19.35 28.53 -5.02
C ASP A 967 19.24 29.78 -4.13
N SER A 968 20.41 30.36 -3.80
CA SER A 968 20.67 31.59 -3.03
C SER A 968 20.33 31.57 -1.53
N PRO A 969 21.23 32.03 -0.63
CA PRO A 969 20.90 32.22 0.78
C PRO A 969 19.81 33.29 0.90
N LEU A 970 18.69 32.90 1.51
CA LEU A 970 17.64 33.83 1.91
C LEU A 970 18.32 34.93 2.77
N ALA A 971 18.18 36.19 2.34
CA ALA A 971 18.77 37.35 2.98
C ALA A 971 17.74 38.06 3.88
N SER A 972 17.00 37.32 4.70
CA SER A 972 16.03 37.89 5.65
C SER A 972 16.66 38.13 7.02
N LYS A 973 16.34 39.26 7.67
CA LYS A 973 16.84 39.58 9.02
C LYS A 973 16.28 38.66 10.12
N ASN A 974 15.28 37.82 9.82
CA ASN A 974 14.54 36.99 10.79
C ASN A 974 14.87 35.47 10.72
N HIS A 975 15.95 35.06 10.06
CA HIS A 975 16.25 33.63 9.85
C HIS A 975 16.39 32.80 11.13
N GLN A 976 17.00 33.38 12.16
CA GLN A 976 17.25 32.66 13.41
C GLN A 976 15.96 32.38 14.19
N ASP A 977 14.99 33.29 14.14
CA ASP A 977 13.70 33.14 14.82
C ASP A 977 12.84 32.06 14.14
N VAL A 978 12.77 32.08 12.79
CA VAL A 978 12.04 31.07 12.01
C VAL A 978 12.67 29.69 12.21
N TRP A 979 14.00 29.65 12.17
CA TRP A 979 14.75 28.41 12.36
C TRP A 979 14.53 27.82 13.77
N SER A 980 14.52 28.66 14.81
CA SER A 980 14.27 28.21 16.18
C SER A 980 12.85 27.68 16.35
N TYR A 981 11.86 28.42 15.84
CA TYR A 981 10.45 28.04 15.88
C TYR A 981 10.19 26.67 15.22
N VAL A 982 10.69 26.47 13.99
CA VAL A 982 10.46 25.23 13.22
C VAL A 982 11.04 23.98 13.90
N ARG A 983 12.16 24.13 14.63
CA ARG A 983 12.83 23.03 15.33
C ARG A 983 12.23 22.75 16.72
N GLN A 984 11.48 23.69 17.29
CA GLN A 984 10.96 23.63 18.65
C GLN A 984 9.42 23.72 18.69
N LEU A 985 8.75 22.98 17.81
CA LEU A 985 7.29 22.92 17.82
C LEU A 985 6.78 22.35 19.15
N SER A 986 5.75 23.01 19.69
CA SER A 986 4.95 22.53 20.82
C SER A 986 3.54 22.29 20.31
N VAL A 987 3.01 21.10 20.55
CA VAL A 987 1.76 20.63 19.93
C VAL A 987 0.89 19.89 20.92
N ILE A 988 -0.42 19.90 20.68
CA ILE A 988 -1.38 19.01 21.32
C ILE A 988 -1.47 17.77 20.44
N ASP A 989 -1.15 16.59 20.97
CA ASP A 989 -1.30 15.29 20.28
C ASP A 989 -2.48 14.46 20.80
N ASN A 990 -3.27 15.01 21.73
CA ASN A 990 -4.52 14.42 22.20
C ASN A 990 -5.69 14.82 21.28
N GLN A 991 -6.13 13.88 20.43
CA GLN A 991 -7.21 14.11 19.46
C GLN A 991 -8.56 14.46 20.12
N ARG A 992 -8.85 13.96 21.33
CA ARG A 992 -10.09 14.28 22.04
C ARG A 992 -10.12 15.76 22.42
N THR A 993 -9.01 16.27 22.97
CA THR A 993 -8.85 17.69 23.31
C THR A 993 -9.01 18.58 22.07
N LEU A 994 -8.35 18.23 20.96
CA LEU A 994 -8.45 18.98 19.70
C LEU A 994 -9.88 18.99 19.15
N THR A 995 -10.59 17.87 19.25
CA THR A 995 -11.99 17.76 18.82
C THR A 995 -12.89 18.63 19.67
N GLN A 996 -12.72 18.63 21.00
CA GLN A 996 -13.46 19.51 21.91
C GLN A 996 -13.24 20.98 21.59
N LEU A 997 -11.97 21.42 21.44
CA LEU A 997 -11.65 22.79 21.05
C LEU A 997 -12.32 23.18 19.72
N SER A 998 -12.29 22.30 18.72
CA SER A 998 -12.98 22.54 17.45
C SER A 998 -14.50 22.72 17.61
N HIS A 999 -15.13 21.92 18.47
CA HIS A 999 -16.56 22.05 18.76
C HIS A 999 -16.90 23.36 19.48
N GLU A 1000 -16.02 23.84 20.35
CA GLU A 1000 -16.16 25.16 21.00
C GLU A 1000 -16.01 26.32 19.99
N LEU A 1001 -15.14 26.17 18.98
CA LEU A 1001 -14.97 27.17 17.91
C LEU A 1001 -16.19 27.26 16.99
N GLU A 1002 -16.72 26.12 16.55
CA GLU A 1002 -17.87 26.02 15.63
C GLU A 1002 -18.82 24.88 16.08
N PRO A 1003 -19.82 25.16 16.93
CA PRO A 1003 -20.80 24.17 17.36
C PRO A 1003 -21.59 23.59 16.18
N ARG A 1004 -21.93 22.29 16.22
CA ARG A 1004 -22.84 21.70 15.22
C ARG A 1004 -24.20 22.37 15.35
N ARG A 1005 -24.78 22.85 14.24
CA ARG A 1005 -26.19 23.27 14.21
C ARG A 1005 -27.04 22.03 14.50
N SER A 1006 -27.83 22.10 15.56
CA SER A 1006 -28.81 21.08 15.97
C SER A 1006 -29.89 20.88 14.94
#